data_AF-A0A946MHC3-F1
#
_entry.id   AF-A0A946MHC3-F1
#
_cell.length_a   1.000
_cell.length_b   1.000
_cell.length_c   1.000
_cell.angle_alpha   90.00
_cell.angle_beta   90.00
_cell.angle_gamma   90.00
#
_symmetry.space_group_name_H-M   'P 1'
#
loop_
_entity.id
_entity.type
_entity.pdbx_description
1 polymer ?
#
loop_
_entity_poly.entity_id
_entity_poly.type
_entity_poly.pdbx_seq_one_letter_code
_entity_poly.pdbx_strand_id
1 'polypeptide(L)'
;MPVTRKRIVRVRGTRVQGIFHCGSKTIYKTNVGYYHSFASNVMKNFRWLFAGRYDKLQGSICLTTVSVNRRHSMPDHEDSLGGETLDGGEAEADLSGLSLSDGATMSDDTAANSLGEEYTLGDANIDDDLFDDGMKLEDLSARYAEESVLGKGGFGEVMLAMDKRLNRKVAIKRIQGKAARSKTAVQRFLTEAQSIAALNHNNIVQIYDYGRSTDGPFLIMECVQGGSLFDKCKAGPIEPDEAVNIFSQICDGLAQAHAANIIHRDIKPANILMTEDGVPKLTDFGLAKDDTADTGMTMEGAVIGTLDFMPPEQHQAAELTDHRSDLWSLAATFYQMLTGKSPKVINITSLPLKLQSVVAKALEESKEERFQSALEMREAVLQAQSGTMDTSRTLGEGECPQCATSNPPDQKFCRECSAQLQVNCLDCQNEMEIWDKACGECGAQQASLVEKSLARYKKVRDMAEELLIDLQFEAAIEQSVVVGSETDSRLQQYAGWYVDFSARLESSRTSEYARLEELLHEALTHEQAYDYKSGLQTLEQVPATLKKTTVSGNKDTADELIERLSIKQTRLKELEATVRERIGKREIAGLLPIVNELLTLNPGRAEVQKLKSELEKRGVDLLEARDVAYQQATQQLEEQQYAEAVATLNTVSEEVWNEQLEDLKTTASASLKQLNYQRDRITSAVNANQLKNLLPAVEECLILQADQDDLVKLKQDLTNLESQMAARNQQIISQAQEQMLGAQFDAVKQTLDTLAQENRTSSTIKLRQKAHQLSAQRQRVLSSVSAALSNENYQVAIEEIGHYLSKIAKADIKDLQLQQMLDEAQGKVSAAIRDKKLIKLGIVAVGVAVMLITGAVIKINLDAQVVETALANLDWETALELDPDNAEGLRLQAVENNAAVVVALTKGDWRTVISLDPDNSEGLRLQAAAKKTMAEIRARAPITNMINMKLKLITAGTFMMGSPINDTVRKHYETQHKVTISKSFYIQTTEVTRGQWKVVMGTKPWGIAADGGSAGTEDANYAASHVNWFTAIEFCRRLSREEGKTYRLPTEAEWEYACRAGTNTPWSFGIDEKVLGDYAWYKENAWDIGEQYTHQVGLKKPNAFGLYDMHGNVYEWCHDYYGEDYYKSSPATDPLGPTLGSARVLRGGSWVNGSHLTRSAYRNWLNGGKGNHNAGFRLVRELD
;
A
#
# COMPACT_ATOMS: atom_id res chain seq x y z
N MET A 1 -4.95 43.97 -55.50
CA MET A 1 -4.73 43.43 -56.87
C MET A 1 -3.23 43.23 -57.03
N PRO A 2 -2.73 42.30 -57.88
CA PRO A 2 -3.41 41.33 -58.76
C PRO A 2 -3.96 40.08 -57.99
N VAL A 3 -4.93 39.22 -58.40
CA VAL A 3 -5.17 38.29 -59.56
C VAL A 3 -4.69 36.86 -59.28
N THR A 4 -5.40 35.71 -59.52
CA THR A 4 -6.84 35.28 -59.59
C THR A 4 -6.87 33.73 -59.43
N ARG A 5 -7.87 32.97 -58.93
CA ARG A 5 -9.34 33.11 -58.67
C ARG A 5 -10.32 32.60 -59.77
N LYS A 6 -10.39 31.28 -60.01
CA LYS A 6 -11.43 30.50 -60.80
C LYS A 6 -11.55 29.07 -60.22
N ARG A 7 -12.66 28.30 -60.19
CA ARG A 7 -14.13 28.46 -60.46
C ARG A 7 -14.84 27.40 -59.55
N ILE A 8 -15.91 27.68 -58.77
CA ILE A 8 -17.36 27.80 -59.12
C ILE A 8 -17.98 26.46 -59.59
N VAL A 9 -19.02 25.90 -58.92
CA VAL A 9 -20.49 26.02 -59.25
C VAL A 9 -21.42 25.61 -58.05
N ARG A 10 -22.50 26.40 -57.80
CA ARG A 10 -23.86 26.17 -57.17
C ARG A 10 -24.04 25.25 -55.91
N VAL A 11 -24.66 25.68 -54.78
CA VAL A 11 -26.08 26.07 -54.45
C VAL A 11 -27.01 24.84 -54.24
N ARG A 12 -27.76 24.64 -53.12
CA ARG A 12 -28.94 25.44 -52.62
C ARG A 12 -29.47 25.01 -51.22
N GLY A 13 -29.95 25.95 -50.38
CA GLY A 13 -30.92 25.75 -49.24
C GLY A 13 -30.43 24.97 -47.99
N THR A 14 -30.96 25.11 -46.76
CA THR A 14 -31.99 25.98 -46.14
C THR A 14 -31.69 26.01 -44.61
N ARG A 15 -31.30 27.15 -43.98
CA ARG A 15 -32.12 28.10 -43.16
C ARG A 15 -32.87 27.47 -41.95
N VAL A 16 -32.98 28.08 -40.75
CA VAL A 16 -32.59 29.41 -40.17
C VAL A 16 -32.67 29.30 -38.60
N GLN A 17 -32.19 30.17 -37.69
CA GLN A 17 -31.56 31.51 -37.72
C GLN A 17 -30.19 31.53 -36.98
N GLY A 18 -29.87 32.12 -35.81
CA GLY A 18 -30.47 33.11 -34.87
C GLY A 18 -30.05 32.87 -33.40
N ILE A 19 -29.80 33.85 -32.52
CA ILE A 19 -29.60 35.32 -32.65
C ILE A 19 -28.37 35.76 -31.81
N PHE A 20 -27.73 36.86 -32.22
CA PHE A 20 -26.53 37.50 -31.64
C PHE A 20 -26.75 38.19 -30.29
N HIS A 21 -25.66 38.32 -29.50
CA HIS A 21 -25.07 39.66 -29.23
C HIS A 21 -23.56 39.62 -28.91
N CYS A 22 -22.87 40.74 -29.13
CA CYS A 22 -21.45 40.93 -28.86
C CYS A 22 -21.18 42.40 -28.46
N GLY A 23 -20.33 42.62 -27.45
CA GLY A 23 -19.86 43.93 -26.98
C GLY A 23 -18.38 43.85 -26.59
N SER A 24 -17.60 44.93 -26.74
CA SER A 24 -16.13 44.81 -26.79
C SER A 24 -15.33 46.03 -26.31
N LYS A 25 -14.02 45.81 -26.08
CA LYS A 25 -12.87 46.77 -25.97
C LYS A 25 -12.48 47.36 -24.59
N THR A 26 -11.57 46.64 -23.92
CA THR A 26 -10.14 46.99 -23.77
C THR A 26 -9.68 48.47 -23.78
N ILE A 27 -9.08 48.94 -22.66
CA ILE A 27 -7.95 49.90 -22.60
C ILE A 27 -7.01 49.52 -21.42
N TYR A 28 -5.69 49.76 -21.60
CA TYR A 28 -4.55 49.48 -20.68
C TYR A 28 -4.34 50.60 -19.62
N LYS A 29 -3.34 50.66 -18.72
CA LYS A 29 -2.03 49.97 -18.45
C LYS A 29 -1.76 50.12 -16.91
N THR A 30 -0.62 49.90 -16.23
CA THR A 30 0.85 49.65 -16.43
C THR A 30 1.35 48.84 -15.20
N ASN A 31 2.38 47.98 -15.22
CA ASN A 31 3.85 48.21 -15.28
C ASN A 31 4.38 49.11 -14.12
N VAL A 32 5.40 48.79 -13.30
CA VAL A 32 6.53 47.82 -13.36
C VAL A 32 6.99 47.40 -11.93
N GLY A 33 7.54 46.18 -11.77
CA GLY A 33 8.69 45.91 -10.86
C GLY A 33 8.40 45.16 -9.54
N TYR A 34 9.37 44.53 -8.87
CA TYR A 34 10.83 44.39 -9.12
C TYR A 34 11.29 42.95 -8.73
N TYR A 35 12.30 42.41 -9.43
CA TYR A 35 13.58 41.84 -8.92
C TYR A 35 13.61 41.03 -7.59
N HIS A 36 14.41 39.96 -7.41
CA HIS A 36 15.42 39.32 -8.29
C HIS A 36 15.90 37.96 -7.71
N SER A 37 16.56 37.14 -8.55
CA SER A 37 17.80 36.32 -8.31
C SER A 37 18.11 35.61 -6.97
N PHE A 38 18.90 34.54 -6.92
CA PHE A 38 19.67 33.77 -7.93
C PHE A 38 19.81 32.33 -7.40
N ALA A 39 19.70 31.28 -8.24
CA ALA A 39 20.78 30.68 -9.04
C ALA A 39 22.02 30.24 -8.21
N SER A 40 22.49 28.98 -8.25
CA SER A 40 22.77 28.08 -9.41
C SER A 40 23.96 28.51 -10.26
N ASN A 41 24.40 27.63 -11.18
CA ASN A 41 25.36 27.84 -12.28
C ASN A 41 26.86 27.74 -11.90
N VAL A 42 27.78 27.27 -12.76
CA VAL A 42 27.72 26.72 -14.15
C VAL A 42 29.03 25.91 -14.36
N MET A 43 29.07 24.70 -14.92
CA MET A 43 28.93 24.28 -16.33
C MET A 43 30.01 24.85 -17.28
N LYS A 44 30.25 24.21 -18.44
CA LYS A 44 31.29 24.44 -19.50
C LYS A 44 32.52 23.50 -19.38
N ASN A 45 33.19 23.07 -20.47
CA ASN A 45 33.15 23.49 -21.89
C ASN A 45 33.66 22.37 -22.85
N PHE A 46 33.01 22.20 -24.03
CA PHE A 46 33.58 22.00 -25.40
C PHE A 46 34.67 20.91 -25.70
N ARG A 47 34.96 20.44 -26.95
CA ARG A 47 34.30 20.30 -28.28
C ARG A 47 35.36 19.73 -29.30
N TRP A 48 34.94 19.18 -30.45
CA TRP A 48 35.72 18.66 -31.63
C TRP A 48 36.17 17.19 -31.58
N LEU A 49 36.40 16.44 -32.69
CA LEU A 49 35.81 16.27 -34.05
C LEU A 49 36.66 15.17 -34.79
N PHE A 50 36.35 14.47 -35.90
CA PHE A 50 35.23 14.40 -36.88
C PHE A 50 35.28 13.06 -37.68
N ALA A 51 34.45 12.92 -38.74
CA ALA A 51 34.40 11.87 -39.79
C ALA A 51 33.82 10.49 -39.39
N GLY A 52 32.92 9.85 -40.16
CA GLY A 52 32.19 10.20 -41.41
C GLY A 52 31.50 8.94 -41.98
N ARG A 53 30.52 8.94 -42.90
CA ARG A 53 29.77 9.98 -43.65
C ARG A 53 28.50 9.34 -44.26
N TYR A 54 27.37 10.06 -44.26
CA TYR A 54 26.19 9.88 -45.16
C TYR A 54 25.40 8.54 -45.01
N ASP A 55 24.10 8.43 -45.33
CA ASP A 55 23.14 9.43 -45.84
C ASP A 55 21.74 9.32 -45.17
N LYS A 56 20.80 10.20 -45.53
CA LYS A 56 19.45 10.34 -44.95
C LYS A 56 18.30 10.02 -45.94
N LEU A 57 17.07 10.00 -45.37
CA LEU A 57 15.75 10.42 -45.91
C LEU A 57 14.76 9.25 -46.15
N GLN A 58 13.44 9.38 -45.90
CA GLN A 58 12.64 10.30 -45.07
C GLN A 58 11.17 9.79 -45.01
N GLY A 59 10.42 10.09 -43.94
CA GLY A 59 8.94 10.09 -44.00
C GLY A 59 8.22 9.49 -42.78
N SER A 60 7.34 10.28 -42.14
CA SER A 60 6.50 9.88 -41.00
C SER A 60 5.02 9.87 -41.40
N ILE A 61 4.15 9.14 -40.69
CA ILE A 61 2.72 9.45 -40.56
C ILE A 61 2.08 8.78 -39.32
N CYS A 62 0.87 9.22 -38.97
CA CYS A 62 0.24 9.14 -37.65
C CYS A 62 -0.35 7.78 -37.18
N LEU A 63 -0.23 7.56 -35.87
CA LEU A 63 -1.27 7.20 -34.87
C LEU A 63 -2.56 6.45 -35.29
N THR A 64 -2.79 5.36 -34.55
CA THR A 64 -4.07 4.86 -33.97
C THR A 64 -5.27 4.55 -34.87
N THR A 65 -5.75 3.30 -34.77
CA THR A 65 -7.14 3.04 -34.31
C THR A 65 -7.26 1.66 -33.66
N VAL A 66 -8.29 1.47 -32.84
CA VAL A 66 -8.73 0.18 -32.28
C VAL A 66 -9.81 -0.41 -33.19
N SER A 67 -9.85 -1.72 -33.37
CA SER A 67 -11.07 -2.41 -33.82
C SER A 67 -11.17 -3.86 -33.34
N VAL A 68 -12.33 -4.19 -32.78
CA VAL A 68 -12.78 -5.56 -32.46
C VAL A 68 -13.77 -6.00 -33.54
N ASN A 69 -13.77 -7.28 -33.98
CA ASN A 69 -14.98 -8.10 -34.17
C ASN A 69 -14.76 -9.45 -34.91
N ARG A 70 -15.32 -10.52 -34.30
CA ARG A 70 -16.18 -11.59 -34.90
C ARG A 70 -15.65 -12.65 -35.90
N ARG A 71 -15.94 -13.90 -35.47
CA ARG A 71 -16.66 -15.01 -36.17
C ARG A 71 -15.92 -16.01 -37.08
N HIS A 72 -15.89 -17.24 -36.54
CA HIS A 72 -16.40 -18.50 -37.13
C HIS A 72 -15.53 -19.35 -38.08
N SER A 73 -15.67 -20.67 -37.82
CA SER A 73 -15.55 -21.84 -38.72
C SER A 73 -14.18 -22.52 -38.93
N MET A 74 -14.23 -23.85 -38.80
CA MET A 74 -13.27 -24.89 -39.25
C MET A 74 -13.57 -25.26 -40.74
N PRO A 75 -13.03 -26.34 -41.36
CA PRO A 75 -11.97 -27.32 -40.96
C PRO A 75 -10.90 -27.56 -42.07
N ASP A 76 -9.98 -28.53 -41.88
CA ASP A 76 -9.83 -29.76 -42.73
C ASP A 76 -8.44 -30.47 -42.67
N HIS A 77 -8.39 -31.68 -43.24
CA HIS A 77 -7.33 -32.72 -43.34
C HIS A 77 -6.06 -32.28 -44.14
N GLU A 78 -4.95 -33.03 -44.31
CA GLU A 78 -4.47 -34.42 -44.07
C GLU A 78 -2.91 -34.38 -43.97
N ASP A 79 -2.04 -35.40 -43.73
CA ASP A 79 -2.00 -36.88 -43.56
C ASP A 79 -0.76 -37.17 -42.59
N SER A 80 0.05 -38.24 -42.46
CA SER A 80 0.29 -39.60 -43.01
C SER A 80 1.27 -40.37 -42.08
N LEU A 81 1.66 -41.67 -42.22
CA LEU A 81 1.00 -42.94 -42.58
C LEU A 81 1.94 -44.14 -42.23
N GLY A 82 1.39 -45.34 -41.97
CA GLY A 82 2.09 -46.65 -42.00
C GLY A 82 2.56 -47.25 -40.64
N GLY A 83 2.27 -48.51 -40.31
CA GLY A 83 1.37 -49.47 -40.99
C GLY A 83 1.38 -50.90 -40.40
N GLU A 84 0.25 -51.61 -40.58
CA GLU A 84 0.06 -53.09 -40.53
C GLU A 84 0.15 -53.81 -39.15
N THR A 85 -0.69 -54.83 -38.81
CA THR A 85 -1.82 -55.47 -39.54
C THR A 85 -2.90 -56.11 -38.62
N LEU A 86 -4.15 -56.10 -39.13
CA LEU A 86 -5.26 -57.09 -39.03
C LEU A 86 -6.08 -57.35 -37.73
N ASP A 87 -7.40 -57.50 -37.98
CA ASP A 87 -8.52 -58.14 -37.24
C ASP A 87 -8.75 -57.82 -35.75
N GLY A 88 -9.98 -57.85 -35.24
CA GLY A 88 -11.30 -58.06 -35.85
C GLY A 88 -12.37 -57.96 -34.76
N GLY A 89 -13.57 -57.42 -35.05
CA GLY A 89 -14.56 -57.09 -34.02
C GLY A 89 -15.70 -58.09 -33.88
N GLU A 90 -16.09 -58.40 -32.64
CA GLU A 90 -17.45 -58.79 -32.23
C GLU A 90 -17.61 -58.60 -30.70
N ALA A 91 -18.75 -58.98 -30.11
CA ALA A 91 -19.19 -58.57 -28.77
C ALA A 91 -19.37 -59.73 -27.75
N GLU A 92 -19.72 -59.36 -26.51
CA GLU A 92 -20.10 -60.19 -25.34
C GLU A 92 -19.00 -60.90 -24.52
N ALA A 93 -19.06 -60.65 -23.19
CA ALA A 93 -18.48 -61.33 -22.01
C ALA A 93 -18.59 -60.31 -20.85
N ASP A 94 -19.06 -60.55 -19.62
CA ASP A 94 -19.46 -61.73 -18.82
C ASP A 94 -18.37 -62.71 -18.34
N LEU A 95 -18.56 -63.16 -17.10
CA LEU A 95 -17.83 -64.14 -16.28
C LEU A 95 -16.34 -63.93 -15.95
N SER A 96 -16.16 -63.58 -14.68
CA SER A 96 -15.08 -63.96 -13.75
C SER A 96 -14.15 -65.14 -14.13
N GLY A 97 -12.84 -64.85 -14.15
CA GLY A 97 -11.83 -65.44 -13.24
C GLY A 97 -11.45 -66.92 -13.36
N LEU A 98 -10.14 -67.19 -13.44
CA LEU A 98 -9.58 -68.54 -13.23
C LEU A 98 -8.35 -68.54 -12.30
N SER A 99 -8.24 -69.64 -11.57
CA SER A 99 -7.34 -69.89 -10.44
C SER A 99 -5.84 -69.88 -10.77
N LEU A 100 -5.03 -69.43 -9.79
CA LEU A 100 -3.72 -70.06 -9.54
C LEU A 100 -3.92 -71.42 -8.85
N SER A 101 -2.98 -72.36 -9.01
CA SER A 101 -3.13 -73.74 -8.54
C SER A 101 -2.10 -74.16 -7.47
N ASP A 102 -2.49 -75.20 -6.73
CA ASP A 102 -1.66 -76.15 -5.97
C ASP A 102 -0.98 -75.68 -4.65
N GLY A 103 -1.09 -76.52 -3.60
CA GLY A 103 -0.29 -76.41 -2.37
C GLY A 103 -1.01 -76.56 -1.02
N ALA A 104 -1.79 -77.64 -0.81
CA ALA A 104 -2.53 -77.86 0.44
C ALA A 104 -1.75 -78.65 1.52
N THR A 105 -2.37 -78.81 2.70
CA THR A 105 -1.98 -79.63 3.89
C THR A 105 -0.98 -78.96 4.86
N MET A 106 -1.07 -79.10 6.20
CA MET A 106 -1.83 -80.03 7.06
C MET A 106 -2.51 -79.39 8.31
N SER A 107 -3.34 -80.23 8.94
CA SER A 107 -3.91 -80.30 10.31
C SER A 107 -3.07 -79.78 11.50
N ASP A 108 -3.59 -79.63 12.73
CA ASP A 108 -4.95 -79.88 13.26
C ASP A 108 -5.32 -79.01 14.49
N ASP A 109 -6.63 -79.07 14.79
CA ASP A 109 -7.42 -78.84 16.01
C ASP A 109 -6.80 -78.59 17.42
N THR A 110 -7.68 -78.16 18.35
CA THR A 110 -7.60 -78.16 19.84
C THR A 110 -6.84 -77.07 20.62
N ALA A 111 -7.58 -75.98 20.89
CA ALA A 111 -8.10 -75.64 22.23
C ALA A 111 -7.17 -75.33 23.45
N ALA A 112 -7.32 -74.07 23.90
CA ALA A 112 -7.67 -73.66 25.28
C ALA A 112 -6.60 -73.38 26.36
N ASN A 113 -6.79 -72.21 26.99
CA ASN A 113 -6.71 -71.94 28.45
C ASN A 113 -5.35 -71.79 29.18
N SER A 114 -5.10 -70.52 29.59
CA SER A 114 -5.21 -70.05 31.00
C SER A 114 -3.95 -69.58 31.76
N LEU A 115 -3.90 -68.24 31.94
CA LEU A 115 -3.54 -67.49 33.17
C LEU A 115 -2.10 -67.57 33.77
N GLY A 116 -1.77 -66.54 34.57
CA GLY A 116 -0.45 -66.22 35.13
C GLY A 116 0.19 -65.04 34.39
N GLU A 117 0.43 -63.83 34.93
CA GLU A 117 1.05 -63.43 36.22
C GLU A 117 2.55 -63.83 36.29
N GLU A 118 3.52 -62.98 36.66
CA GLU A 118 3.50 -61.57 37.11
C GLU A 118 4.93 -60.96 37.00
N TYR A 119 5.08 -59.62 36.87
CA TYR A 119 6.35 -58.84 36.97
C TYR A 119 7.50 -59.18 35.97
N THR A 120 8.53 -58.34 35.69
CA THR A 120 8.81 -56.91 35.97
C THR A 120 9.67 -56.31 34.83
N LEU A 121 9.62 -54.99 34.69
CA LEU A 121 10.61 -54.06 34.08
C LEU A 121 11.92 -54.65 33.49
N GLY A 122 12.15 -54.38 32.21
CA GLY A 122 13.46 -54.42 31.57
C GLY A 122 13.39 -53.77 30.18
N ASP A 123 14.31 -52.85 29.87
CA ASP A 123 14.30 -52.11 28.60
C ASP A 123 14.53 -53.02 27.39
N ALA A 124 13.67 -52.89 26.39
CA ALA A 124 13.87 -53.44 25.05
C ALA A 124 13.38 -52.40 24.04
N ASN A 125 14.26 -51.99 23.13
CA ASN A 125 13.88 -51.15 22.00
C ASN A 125 12.81 -51.89 21.18
N ILE A 126 11.74 -51.19 20.79
CA ILE A 126 10.82 -51.66 19.75
C ILE A 126 11.31 -51.04 18.45
N ASP A 127 11.58 -51.87 17.44
CA ASP A 127 12.16 -51.42 16.16
C ASP A 127 11.23 -50.44 15.41
N ASP A 128 11.78 -49.31 14.96
CA ASP A 128 11.07 -48.28 14.18
C ASP A 128 10.61 -48.78 12.79
N ASP A 129 11.25 -49.82 12.25
CA ASP A 129 11.08 -50.32 10.88
C ASP A 129 9.68 -50.91 10.56
N LEU A 130 8.77 -50.97 11.53
CA LEU A 130 7.40 -51.46 11.31
C LEU A 130 6.44 -50.45 10.67
N PHE A 131 6.78 -49.15 10.57
CA PHE A 131 5.86 -48.11 10.12
C PHE A 131 6.41 -47.14 9.05
N ASP A 132 6.81 -47.66 7.89
CA ASP A 132 6.88 -46.84 6.68
C ASP A 132 5.46 -46.42 6.23
N ASP A 133 5.13 -45.16 6.49
CA ASP A 133 3.97 -44.41 5.99
C ASP A 133 4.39 -43.10 5.28
N GLY A 134 5.70 -42.91 5.06
CA GLY A 134 6.29 -41.71 4.46
C GLY A 134 6.30 -40.44 5.33
N MET A 135 5.67 -40.42 6.51
CA MET A 135 5.68 -39.25 7.40
C MET A 135 6.85 -39.29 8.38
N LYS A 136 7.47 -38.14 8.62
CA LYS A 136 8.51 -37.99 9.64
C LYS A 136 7.88 -37.81 11.02
N LEU A 137 8.53 -38.36 12.04
CA LEU A 137 8.22 -38.05 13.43
C LEU A 137 8.59 -36.59 13.72
N GLU A 138 7.63 -35.83 14.22
CA GLU A 138 7.79 -34.42 14.60
C GLU A 138 7.84 -34.23 16.11
N ASP A 139 8.81 -33.41 16.57
CA ASP A 139 8.83 -32.89 17.93
C ASP A 139 7.85 -31.71 18.06
N LEU A 140 6.61 -32.03 18.46
CA LEU A 140 5.59 -31.03 18.77
C LEU A 140 6.08 -29.99 19.80
N SER A 141 6.92 -30.39 20.77
CA SER A 141 7.37 -29.51 21.85
C SER A 141 8.30 -28.40 21.35
N ALA A 142 8.94 -28.55 20.19
CA ALA A 142 9.74 -27.52 19.56
C ALA A 142 8.89 -26.29 19.18
N ARG A 143 7.69 -26.50 18.61
CA ARG A 143 6.80 -25.44 18.11
C ARG A 143 5.65 -25.10 19.06
N TYR A 144 5.01 -26.09 19.66
CA TYR A 144 3.83 -25.92 20.51
C TYR A 144 4.21 -26.02 21.99
N ALA A 145 3.70 -25.12 22.82
CA ALA A 145 3.81 -25.20 24.27
C ALA A 145 2.45 -25.60 24.85
N GLU A 146 2.34 -26.82 25.37
CA GLU A 146 1.09 -27.37 25.89
C GLU A 146 0.70 -26.70 27.22
N GLU A 147 -0.58 -26.31 27.36
CA GLU A 147 -1.11 -25.61 28.53
C GLU A 147 -1.97 -26.51 29.42
N SER A 148 -2.94 -27.25 28.86
CA SER A 148 -3.91 -28.04 29.64
C SER A 148 -4.70 -29.03 28.78
N VAL A 149 -5.18 -30.13 29.35
CA VAL A 149 -6.12 -31.05 28.67
C VAL A 149 -7.53 -30.43 28.64
N LEU A 150 -8.11 -30.27 27.44
CA LEU A 150 -9.47 -29.79 27.22
C LEU A 150 -10.51 -30.92 27.32
N GLY A 151 -10.15 -32.14 26.92
CA GLY A 151 -11.03 -33.30 27.00
C GLY A 151 -10.34 -34.63 26.70
N LYS A 152 -10.94 -35.73 27.17
CA LYS A 152 -10.54 -37.10 26.84
C LYS A 152 -11.77 -37.85 26.32
N GLY A 153 -11.68 -38.41 25.12
CA GLY A 153 -12.76 -39.11 24.43
C GLY A 153 -12.40 -40.57 24.11
N GLY A 154 -13.30 -41.30 23.47
CA GLY A 154 -13.14 -42.74 23.18
C GLY A 154 -11.96 -43.11 22.26
N PHE A 155 -11.39 -42.14 21.56
CA PHE A 155 -10.34 -42.35 20.54
C PHE A 155 -9.05 -41.56 20.79
N GLY A 156 -8.98 -40.75 21.85
CA GLY A 156 -7.85 -39.86 22.09
C GLY A 156 -8.12 -38.74 23.08
N GLU A 157 -7.18 -37.81 23.18
CA GLU A 157 -7.29 -36.61 24.01
C GLU A 157 -7.15 -35.33 23.18
N VAL A 158 -7.75 -34.26 23.69
CA VAL A 158 -7.67 -32.91 23.12
C VAL A 158 -7.03 -31.99 24.16
N MET A 159 -6.00 -31.26 23.76
CA MET A 159 -5.23 -30.37 24.64
C MET A 159 -5.16 -28.96 24.08
N LEU A 160 -5.10 -27.97 24.97
CA LEU A 160 -4.80 -26.58 24.66
C LEU A 160 -3.27 -26.41 24.56
N ALA A 161 -2.81 -25.70 23.53
CA ALA A 161 -1.41 -25.33 23.39
C ALA A 161 -1.25 -23.93 22.77
N MET A 162 -0.08 -23.33 22.97
CA MET A 162 0.35 -22.08 22.31
C MET A 162 1.32 -22.41 21.17
N ASP A 163 1.01 -22.00 19.94
CA ASP A 163 2.00 -21.99 18.85
C ASP A 163 3.02 -20.88 19.13
N LYS A 164 4.26 -21.24 19.43
CA LYS A 164 5.33 -20.27 19.79
C LYS A 164 5.84 -19.46 18.60
N ARG A 165 5.56 -19.87 17.35
CA ARG A 165 5.91 -19.12 16.13
C ARG A 165 4.81 -18.11 15.77
N LEU A 166 3.55 -18.52 15.84
CA LEU A 166 2.41 -17.68 15.47
C LEU A 166 1.77 -16.92 16.66
N ASN A 167 2.22 -17.19 17.89
CA ASN A 167 1.75 -16.59 19.13
C ASN A 167 0.21 -16.66 19.30
N ARG A 168 -0.38 -17.82 18.94
CA ARG A 168 -1.82 -18.08 19.00
C ARG A 168 -2.14 -19.42 19.67
N LYS A 169 -3.30 -19.48 20.34
CA LYS A 169 -3.79 -20.72 20.96
C LYS A 169 -4.38 -21.66 19.92
N VAL A 170 -4.06 -22.95 20.05
CA VAL A 170 -4.51 -24.04 19.20
C VAL A 170 -5.00 -25.20 20.08
N ALA A 171 -5.90 -26.01 19.54
CA ALA A 171 -6.23 -27.31 20.11
C ALA A 171 -5.43 -28.40 19.41
N ILE A 172 -4.88 -29.35 20.17
CA ILE A 172 -4.12 -30.50 19.68
C ILE A 172 -4.92 -31.77 20.02
N LYS A 173 -5.41 -32.48 18.99
CA LYS A 173 -6.10 -33.77 19.15
C LYS A 173 -5.13 -34.91 18.84
N ARG A 174 -4.83 -35.77 19.84
CA ARG A 174 -3.90 -36.91 19.72
C ARG A 174 -4.67 -38.24 19.80
N ILE A 175 -4.46 -39.16 18.85
CA ILE A 175 -5.03 -40.53 18.93
C ILE A 175 -4.20 -41.38 19.88
N GLN A 176 -4.87 -42.13 20.75
CA GLN A 176 -4.22 -43.01 21.74
C GLN A 176 -4.67 -44.48 21.64
N GLY A 177 -3.96 -45.37 22.32
CA GLY A 177 -4.38 -46.77 22.53
C GLY A 177 -4.19 -47.68 21.32
N LYS A 178 -5.11 -48.64 21.13
CA LYS A 178 -5.02 -49.64 20.05
C LYS A 178 -5.20 -49.03 18.65
N ALA A 179 -6.00 -47.97 18.52
CA ALA A 179 -6.26 -47.30 17.24
C ALA A 179 -4.98 -46.73 16.60
N ALA A 180 -4.12 -46.09 17.41
CA ALA A 180 -2.83 -45.54 16.98
C ALA A 180 -1.83 -46.58 16.41
N ARG A 181 -2.12 -47.89 16.55
CA ARG A 181 -1.24 -48.99 16.09
C ARG A 181 -1.70 -49.65 14.79
N SER A 182 -2.90 -49.31 14.29
CA SER A 182 -3.42 -49.87 13.04
C SER A 182 -3.07 -48.96 11.86
N LYS A 183 -2.21 -49.44 10.94
CA LYS A 183 -1.85 -48.69 9.72
C LYS A 183 -3.08 -48.23 8.94
N THR A 184 -4.09 -49.09 8.80
CA THR A 184 -5.35 -48.77 8.11
C THR A 184 -6.13 -47.65 8.80
N ALA A 185 -6.17 -47.64 10.13
CA ALA A 185 -6.85 -46.58 10.88
C ALA A 185 -6.08 -45.24 10.79
N VAL A 186 -4.75 -45.27 10.93
CA VAL A 186 -3.89 -44.08 10.80
C VAL A 186 -3.96 -43.49 9.39
N GLN A 187 -3.89 -44.33 8.34
CA GLN A 187 -3.98 -43.87 6.96
C GLN A 187 -5.34 -43.26 6.65
N ARG A 188 -6.45 -43.87 7.12
CA ARG A 188 -7.80 -43.30 6.99
C ARG A 188 -7.93 -41.97 7.71
N PHE A 189 -7.49 -41.90 8.97
CA PHE A 189 -7.48 -40.68 9.78
C PHE A 189 -6.74 -39.52 9.09
N LEU A 190 -5.56 -39.79 8.51
CA LEU A 190 -4.78 -38.79 7.78
C LEU A 190 -5.46 -38.36 6.47
N THR A 191 -6.07 -39.29 5.74
CA THR A 191 -6.78 -39.00 4.48
C THR A 191 -8.06 -38.18 4.72
N GLU A 192 -8.79 -38.51 5.78
CA GLU A 192 -9.99 -37.78 6.20
C GLU A 192 -9.63 -36.40 6.77
N ALA A 193 -8.58 -36.30 7.58
CA ALA A 193 -8.05 -35.02 8.06
C ALA A 193 -7.55 -34.12 6.93
N GLN A 194 -6.89 -34.66 5.90
CA GLN A 194 -6.54 -33.91 4.67
C GLN A 194 -7.78 -33.38 3.96
N SER A 195 -8.84 -34.19 3.88
CA SER A 195 -10.11 -33.82 3.25
C SER A 195 -10.81 -32.70 4.03
N ILE A 196 -10.83 -32.77 5.36
CA ILE A 196 -11.41 -31.74 6.25
C ILE A 196 -10.54 -30.48 6.28
N ALA A 197 -9.21 -30.58 6.21
CA ALA A 197 -8.31 -29.42 6.18
C ALA A 197 -8.45 -28.56 4.90
N ALA A 198 -8.99 -29.14 3.82
CA ALA A 198 -9.38 -28.39 2.62
C ALA A 198 -10.70 -27.61 2.78
N LEU A 199 -11.49 -27.89 3.83
CA LEU A 199 -12.66 -27.08 4.19
C LEU A 199 -12.22 -25.84 4.98
N ASN A 200 -12.75 -24.69 4.59
CA ASN A 200 -12.66 -23.42 5.30
C ASN A 200 -14.07 -22.86 5.42
N HIS A 201 -14.67 -22.93 6.62
CA HIS A 201 -15.99 -22.38 6.90
C HIS A 201 -16.07 -21.83 8.33
N ASN A 202 -16.81 -20.74 8.52
CA ASN A 202 -16.99 -20.16 9.86
C ASN A 202 -17.63 -21.14 10.85
N ASN A 203 -18.52 -22.02 10.38
CA ASN A 203 -19.23 -22.99 11.22
C ASN A 203 -18.63 -24.41 11.19
N ILE A 204 -17.36 -24.53 10.79
CA ILE A 204 -16.52 -25.73 10.95
C ILE A 204 -15.29 -25.34 11.80
N VAL A 205 -14.77 -26.28 12.60
CA VAL A 205 -13.48 -26.12 13.29
C VAL A 205 -12.34 -26.28 12.28
N GLN A 206 -11.58 -25.21 12.04
CA GLN A 206 -10.48 -25.26 11.07
C GLN A 206 -9.34 -26.17 11.55
N ILE A 207 -8.88 -27.10 10.70
CA ILE A 207 -7.60 -27.80 10.88
C ILE A 207 -6.49 -26.90 10.33
N TYR A 208 -5.43 -26.69 11.11
CA TYR A 208 -4.26 -25.90 10.73
C TYR A 208 -3.06 -26.75 10.31
N ASP A 209 -2.89 -27.93 10.91
CA ASP A 209 -1.72 -28.79 10.73
C ASP A 209 -2.08 -30.25 11.10
N TYR A 210 -1.35 -31.22 10.57
CA TYR A 210 -1.52 -32.64 10.92
C TYR A 210 -0.20 -33.40 10.75
N GLY A 211 0.02 -34.43 11.56
CA GLY A 211 1.27 -35.19 11.49
C GLY A 211 1.34 -36.33 12.50
N ARG A 212 2.56 -36.79 12.76
CA ARG A 212 2.86 -37.91 13.64
C ARG A 212 3.96 -37.55 14.63
N SER A 213 3.68 -37.74 15.91
CA SER A 213 4.60 -37.51 17.03
C SER A 213 5.04 -38.84 17.65
N THR A 214 5.98 -38.80 18.60
CA THR A 214 6.34 -39.96 19.44
C THR A 214 5.14 -40.61 20.13
N ASP A 215 4.12 -39.81 20.44
CA ASP A 215 2.95 -40.23 21.22
C ASP A 215 1.77 -40.63 20.31
N GLY A 216 1.96 -40.60 18.98
CA GLY A 216 0.99 -40.99 17.97
C GLY A 216 0.62 -39.89 16.97
N PRO A 217 -0.36 -40.16 16.07
CA PRO A 217 -0.90 -39.17 15.14
C PRO A 217 -1.62 -38.02 15.85
N PHE A 218 -1.48 -36.81 15.31
CA PHE A 218 -2.08 -35.59 15.85
C PHE A 218 -2.74 -34.72 14.77
N LEU A 219 -3.71 -33.92 15.20
CA LEU A 219 -4.26 -32.77 14.47
C LEU A 219 -4.07 -31.50 15.29
N ILE A 220 -3.62 -30.43 14.65
CA ILE A 220 -3.59 -29.07 15.20
C ILE A 220 -4.79 -28.33 14.59
N MET A 221 -5.66 -27.79 15.43
CA MET A 221 -6.93 -27.18 15.01
C MET A 221 -7.26 -25.92 15.81
N GLU A 222 -8.28 -25.21 15.36
CA GLU A 222 -8.83 -24.01 15.99
C GLU A 222 -9.22 -24.24 17.46
N CYS A 223 -8.79 -23.34 18.35
CA CYS A 223 -9.14 -23.38 19.77
C CYS A 223 -10.47 -22.66 20.03
N VAL A 224 -11.59 -23.34 19.78
CA VAL A 224 -12.93 -22.83 20.11
C VAL A 224 -13.13 -22.79 21.63
N GLN A 225 -13.32 -21.58 22.16
CA GLN A 225 -13.58 -21.30 23.59
C GLN A 225 -15.04 -20.87 23.74
N GLY A 226 -15.79 -21.50 24.67
CA GLY A 226 -17.23 -21.29 24.89
C GLY A 226 -18.03 -22.57 25.20
N GLY A 227 -17.43 -23.76 25.03
CA GLY A 227 -18.02 -25.05 25.41
C GLY A 227 -18.78 -25.75 24.28
N SER A 228 -19.67 -26.69 24.61
CA SER A 228 -20.48 -27.42 23.61
C SER A 228 -21.95 -27.04 23.65
N LEU A 229 -22.66 -27.22 22.53
CA LEU A 229 -24.12 -27.06 22.45
C LEU A 229 -24.84 -28.04 23.39
N PHE A 230 -24.24 -29.20 23.71
CA PHE A 230 -24.73 -30.12 24.72
C PHE A 230 -24.76 -29.49 26.12
N ASP A 231 -23.76 -28.69 26.47
CA ASP A 231 -23.73 -27.96 27.75
C ASP A 231 -24.81 -26.88 27.81
N LYS A 232 -25.10 -26.22 26.68
CA LYS A 232 -26.24 -25.29 26.55
C LYS A 232 -27.58 -26.02 26.69
N CYS A 233 -27.76 -27.17 26.01
CA CYS A 233 -28.99 -27.97 26.11
C CYS A 233 -29.23 -28.59 27.50
N LYS A 234 -28.20 -28.73 28.35
CA LYS A 234 -28.37 -29.12 29.77
C LYS A 234 -29.05 -28.05 30.62
N ALA A 235 -28.95 -26.77 30.24
CA ALA A 235 -29.56 -25.67 30.99
C ALA A 235 -31.09 -25.61 30.81
N GLY A 236 -31.59 -26.11 29.68
CA GLY A 236 -33.02 -26.18 29.35
C GLY A 236 -33.26 -26.16 27.84
N PRO A 237 -34.53 -26.03 27.40
CA PRO A 237 -34.86 -25.69 26.02
C PRO A 237 -34.26 -24.33 25.62
N ILE A 238 -33.84 -24.24 24.37
CA ILE A 238 -33.34 -23.01 23.73
C ILE A 238 -34.52 -22.29 23.06
N GLU A 239 -34.57 -20.96 23.17
CA GLU A 239 -35.63 -20.14 22.56
C GLU A 239 -35.69 -20.34 21.03
N PRO A 240 -36.89 -20.43 20.40
CA PRO A 240 -37.01 -20.87 19.02
C PRO A 240 -36.19 -20.07 17.99
N ASP A 241 -36.11 -18.74 18.13
CA ASP A 241 -35.33 -17.90 17.20
C ASP A 241 -33.82 -18.12 17.34
N GLU A 242 -33.32 -18.35 18.57
CA GLU A 242 -31.92 -18.70 18.82
C GLU A 242 -31.61 -20.12 18.30
N ALA A 243 -32.54 -21.06 18.53
CA ALA A 243 -32.41 -22.43 18.03
C ALA A 243 -32.39 -22.46 16.49
N VAL A 244 -33.25 -21.70 15.82
CA VAL A 244 -33.30 -21.56 14.35
C VAL A 244 -32.02 -20.92 13.81
N ASN A 245 -31.46 -19.93 14.49
CA ASN A 245 -30.18 -19.30 14.13
C ASN A 245 -29.01 -20.31 14.21
N ILE A 246 -28.90 -21.03 15.33
CA ILE A 246 -27.85 -22.07 15.51
C ILE A 246 -27.99 -23.17 14.46
N PHE A 247 -29.21 -23.66 14.24
CA PHE A 247 -29.53 -24.67 13.22
C PHE A 247 -29.14 -24.21 11.82
N SER A 248 -29.49 -22.97 11.46
CA SER A 248 -29.19 -22.38 10.15
C SER A 248 -27.69 -22.35 9.85
N GLN A 249 -26.90 -21.90 10.82
CA GLN A 249 -25.44 -21.83 10.69
C GLN A 249 -24.78 -23.21 10.58
N ILE A 250 -25.35 -24.24 11.22
CA ILE A 250 -24.88 -25.62 11.06
C ILE A 250 -25.28 -26.20 9.70
N CYS A 251 -26.47 -25.89 9.18
CA CYS A 251 -26.84 -26.25 7.81
C CYS A 251 -25.87 -25.66 6.76
N ASP A 252 -25.36 -24.45 6.96
CA ASP A 252 -24.38 -23.84 6.04
C ASP A 252 -23.03 -24.56 6.09
N GLY A 253 -22.56 -24.95 7.28
CA GLY A 253 -21.36 -25.79 7.43
C GLY A 253 -21.52 -27.16 6.77
N LEU A 254 -22.68 -27.81 6.94
CA LEU A 254 -22.96 -29.09 6.27
C LEU A 254 -23.05 -28.92 4.75
N ALA A 255 -23.64 -27.84 4.24
CA ALA A 255 -23.73 -27.60 2.81
C ALA A 255 -22.35 -27.57 2.13
N GLN A 256 -21.35 -26.93 2.75
CA GLN A 256 -19.98 -26.91 2.23
C GLN A 256 -19.27 -28.28 2.36
N ALA A 257 -19.45 -29.00 3.47
CA ALA A 257 -18.91 -30.35 3.63
C ALA A 257 -19.51 -31.33 2.59
N HIS A 258 -20.84 -31.30 2.42
CA HIS A 258 -21.57 -32.13 1.46
C HIS A 258 -21.17 -31.81 0.01
N ALA A 259 -20.93 -30.53 -0.33
CA ALA A 259 -20.41 -30.13 -1.63
C ALA A 259 -18.99 -30.69 -1.92
N ALA A 260 -18.19 -30.92 -0.89
CA ALA A 260 -16.89 -31.60 -0.96
C ALA A 260 -17.00 -33.15 -0.92
N ASN A 261 -18.22 -33.72 -0.88
CA ASN A 261 -18.51 -35.14 -0.65
C ASN A 261 -18.07 -35.68 0.73
N ILE A 262 -17.97 -34.81 1.74
CA ILE A 262 -17.62 -35.14 3.12
C ILE A 262 -18.90 -35.25 3.96
N ILE A 263 -19.14 -36.41 4.57
CA ILE A 263 -20.33 -36.72 5.40
C ILE A 263 -19.88 -36.84 6.86
N HIS A 264 -20.61 -36.22 7.80
CA HIS A 264 -20.17 -36.07 9.19
C HIS A 264 -20.46 -37.30 10.07
N ARG A 265 -21.59 -38.00 9.88
CA ARG A 265 -21.95 -39.31 10.49
C ARG A 265 -22.06 -39.39 12.02
N ASP A 266 -21.86 -38.30 12.76
CA ASP A 266 -21.91 -38.26 14.24
C ASP A 266 -22.44 -36.92 14.78
N ILE A 267 -23.31 -36.24 14.02
CA ILE A 267 -23.87 -34.93 14.40
C ILE A 267 -24.77 -35.08 15.63
N LYS A 268 -24.39 -34.37 16.69
CA LYS A 268 -25.09 -34.29 17.98
C LYS A 268 -24.62 -33.04 18.72
N PRO A 269 -25.34 -32.55 19.75
CA PRO A 269 -24.96 -31.34 20.48
C PRO A 269 -23.54 -31.34 21.09
N ALA A 270 -22.94 -32.51 21.35
CA ALA A 270 -21.59 -32.61 21.88
C ALA A 270 -20.49 -32.33 20.84
N ASN A 271 -20.79 -32.53 19.55
CA ASN A 271 -19.86 -32.30 18.43
C ASN A 271 -20.09 -30.92 17.77
N ILE A 272 -20.95 -30.09 18.37
CA ILE A 272 -21.13 -28.68 18.01
C ILE A 272 -20.54 -27.85 19.14
N LEU A 273 -19.38 -27.22 18.89
CA LEU A 273 -18.75 -26.29 19.82
C LEU A 273 -19.37 -24.90 19.67
N MET A 274 -19.33 -24.10 20.72
CA MET A 274 -19.80 -22.72 20.73
C MET A 274 -18.61 -21.78 20.98
N THR A 275 -18.52 -20.67 20.24
CA THR A 275 -17.62 -19.56 20.60
C THR A 275 -18.20 -18.72 21.74
N GLU A 276 -17.38 -17.90 22.41
CA GLU A 276 -17.84 -16.94 23.42
C GLU A 276 -18.85 -15.91 22.85
N ASP A 277 -18.72 -15.55 21.57
CA ASP A 277 -19.67 -14.72 20.81
C ASP A 277 -20.95 -15.47 20.38
N GLY A 278 -21.06 -16.76 20.67
CA GLY A 278 -22.26 -17.57 20.41
C GLY A 278 -22.35 -18.23 19.03
N VAL A 279 -21.26 -18.25 18.25
CA VAL A 279 -21.19 -18.90 16.93
C VAL A 279 -21.02 -20.42 17.11
N PRO A 280 -21.85 -21.27 16.47
CA PRO A 280 -21.71 -22.71 16.53
C PRO A 280 -20.71 -23.23 15.47
N LYS A 281 -19.89 -24.22 15.82
CA LYS A 281 -18.88 -24.85 14.95
C LYS A 281 -18.92 -26.37 15.03
N LEU A 282 -19.05 -27.03 13.88
CA LEU A 282 -18.93 -28.49 13.76
C LEU A 282 -17.49 -28.94 14.04
N THR A 283 -17.35 -29.95 14.88
CA THR A 283 -16.09 -30.66 15.14
C THR A 283 -16.36 -32.16 15.12
N ASP A 284 -15.31 -32.99 15.17
CA ASP A 284 -15.44 -34.45 15.23
C ASP A 284 -16.33 -35.04 14.11
N PHE A 285 -16.04 -34.62 12.88
CA PHE A 285 -16.30 -35.40 11.66
C PHE A 285 -15.80 -36.85 11.85
N GLY A 286 -16.43 -37.79 11.15
CA GLY A 286 -16.57 -39.22 11.47
C GLY A 286 -15.33 -40.13 11.58
N LEU A 287 -14.15 -39.57 11.88
CA LEU A 287 -12.77 -40.10 11.96
C LEU A 287 -12.55 -41.43 12.72
N ALA A 288 -13.59 -42.10 13.24
CA ALA A 288 -13.47 -43.28 14.09
C ALA A 288 -14.74 -44.18 14.18
N LYS A 289 -15.56 -44.29 13.11
CA LYS A 289 -16.61 -45.33 12.99
C LYS A 289 -16.74 -45.80 11.53
N ASP A 290 -16.73 -47.10 11.20
CA ASP A 290 -16.31 -48.30 11.94
C ASP A 290 -15.84 -49.32 10.87
N ASP A 291 -15.28 -50.47 11.26
CA ASP A 291 -14.98 -51.58 10.33
C ASP A 291 -14.73 -52.93 11.02
N THR A 292 -14.63 -52.98 12.35
CA THR A 292 -14.50 -54.25 13.09
C THR A 292 -15.83 -54.68 13.65
N ALA A 293 -16.60 -55.39 12.83
CA ALA A 293 -17.72 -56.20 13.29
C ALA A 293 -17.20 -57.33 14.20
N ASP A 294 -17.19 -57.10 15.51
CA ASP A 294 -17.04 -58.16 16.52
C ASP A 294 -18.12 -58.05 17.60
N THR A 295 -18.48 -59.20 18.17
CA THR A 295 -19.73 -59.41 18.87
C THR A 295 -19.79 -58.75 20.25
N GLY A 296 -20.99 -58.31 20.64
CA GLY A 296 -21.17 -57.30 21.67
C GLY A 296 -20.61 -57.63 23.05
N MET A 297 -19.83 -56.68 23.60
CA MET A 297 -19.51 -56.61 25.03
C MET A 297 -19.85 -55.24 25.59
N THR A 298 -20.83 -55.18 26.48
CA THR A 298 -21.09 -54.00 27.32
C THR A 298 -20.02 -53.92 28.41
N MET A 299 -19.01 -53.05 28.23
CA MET A 299 -18.16 -52.62 29.35
C MET A 299 -18.88 -51.52 30.15
N GLU A 300 -19.00 -51.73 31.45
CA GLU A 300 -19.71 -50.83 32.37
C GLU A 300 -18.97 -49.48 32.49
N GLY A 301 -19.62 -48.38 32.09
CA GLY A 301 -19.16 -47.01 32.35
C GLY A 301 -19.20 -46.02 31.18
N ALA A 302 -19.22 -46.49 29.93
CA ALA A 302 -19.10 -45.63 28.75
C ALA A 302 -20.45 -45.13 28.18
N VAL A 303 -20.92 -43.98 28.66
CA VAL A 303 -21.94 -43.05 28.09
C VAL A 303 -22.96 -43.66 27.10
N ILE A 304 -24.13 -44.02 27.63
CA ILE A 304 -25.29 -44.65 26.96
C ILE A 304 -26.03 -43.71 25.94
N GLY A 305 -25.55 -42.50 25.69
CA GLY A 305 -26.30 -41.44 24.98
C GLY A 305 -26.11 -41.29 23.46
N THR A 306 -25.13 -41.96 22.83
CA THR A 306 -24.76 -41.65 21.43
C THR A 306 -25.75 -42.19 20.38
N LEU A 307 -26.53 -43.24 20.70
CA LEU A 307 -27.48 -43.84 19.75
C LEU A 307 -28.70 -42.98 19.47
N ASP A 308 -29.09 -42.08 20.40
CA ASP A 308 -30.34 -41.33 20.31
C ASP A 308 -30.41 -40.39 19.08
N PHE A 309 -29.25 -40.01 18.50
CA PHE A 309 -29.12 -39.13 17.32
C PHE A 309 -28.81 -39.89 16.02
N MET A 310 -28.71 -41.22 16.06
CA MET A 310 -28.35 -42.04 14.91
C MET A 310 -29.56 -42.22 13.98
N PRO A 311 -29.42 -41.97 12.66
CA PRO A 311 -30.54 -42.09 11.72
C PRO A 311 -30.90 -43.56 11.42
N PRO A 312 -32.13 -43.85 10.94
CA PRO A 312 -32.63 -45.21 10.74
C PRO A 312 -31.76 -46.10 9.84
N GLU A 313 -31.13 -45.54 8.82
CA GLU A 313 -30.23 -46.25 7.91
C GLU A 313 -28.90 -46.66 8.56
N GLN A 314 -28.36 -45.82 9.47
CA GLN A 314 -27.07 -46.03 10.11
C GLN A 314 -27.13 -47.11 11.21
N HIS A 315 -28.34 -47.37 11.72
CA HIS A 315 -28.64 -48.54 12.55
C HIS A 315 -28.65 -49.87 11.76
N GLN A 316 -28.74 -49.83 10.41
CA GLN A 316 -28.72 -51.03 9.57
C GLN A 316 -27.31 -51.36 9.09
N ALA A 317 -26.63 -50.39 8.48
CA ALA A 317 -25.24 -50.52 8.01
C ALA A 317 -24.60 -49.14 7.80
N ALA A 318 -23.29 -49.00 7.99
CA ALA A 318 -22.59 -47.72 7.86
C ALA A 318 -22.47 -47.29 6.38
N GLU A 319 -22.37 -48.26 5.48
CA GLU A 319 -22.31 -48.14 4.03
C GLU A 319 -23.61 -47.58 3.42
N LEU A 320 -24.71 -47.65 4.18
CA LEU A 320 -25.98 -47.02 3.82
C LEU A 320 -26.04 -45.54 4.23
N THR A 321 -25.01 -44.95 4.83
CA THR A 321 -25.03 -43.50 5.16
C THR A 321 -24.71 -42.64 3.94
N ASP A 322 -25.57 -41.64 3.69
CA ASP A 322 -25.34 -40.58 2.71
C ASP A 322 -25.53 -39.20 3.37
N HIS A 323 -25.41 -38.11 2.62
CA HIS A 323 -25.50 -36.75 3.18
C HIS A 323 -26.87 -36.44 3.83
N ARG A 324 -27.92 -37.22 3.52
CA ARG A 324 -29.26 -37.09 4.12
C ARG A 324 -29.37 -37.77 5.49
N SER A 325 -28.36 -38.57 5.87
CA SER A 325 -28.18 -39.11 7.22
C SER A 325 -27.75 -38.01 8.21
N ASP A 326 -26.89 -37.08 7.77
CA ASP A 326 -26.51 -35.90 8.54
C ASP A 326 -27.71 -34.97 8.79
N LEU A 327 -28.59 -34.80 7.80
CA LEU A 327 -29.79 -33.94 7.93
C LEU A 327 -30.76 -34.45 9.00
N TRP A 328 -30.99 -35.76 9.06
CA TRP A 328 -31.81 -36.38 10.11
C TRP A 328 -31.15 -36.21 11.50
N SER A 329 -29.83 -36.41 11.58
CA SER A 329 -29.04 -36.24 12.81
C SER A 329 -29.09 -34.79 13.33
N LEU A 330 -29.06 -33.81 12.42
CA LEU A 330 -29.25 -32.39 12.74
C LEU A 330 -30.71 -32.09 13.15
N ALA A 331 -31.70 -32.73 12.56
CA ALA A 331 -33.11 -32.59 12.97
C ALA A 331 -33.35 -33.15 14.39
N ALA A 332 -32.71 -34.27 14.74
CA ALA A 332 -32.73 -34.85 16.09
C ALA A 332 -32.02 -33.94 17.11
N THR A 333 -30.92 -33.31 16.69
CA THR A 333 -30.23 -32.25 17.45
C THR A 333 -31.14 -31.03 17.69
N PHE A 334 -31.83 -30.55 16.64
CA PHE A 334 -32.76 -29.41 16.71
C PHE A 334 -34.00 -29.69 17.57
N TYR A 335 -34.52 -30.92 17.53
CA TYR A 335 -35.57 -31.39 18.43
C TYR A 335 -35.12 -31.29 19.90
N GLN A 336 -33.89 -31.68 20.24
CA GLN A 336 -33.37 -31.48 21.60
C GLN A 336 -33.23 -30.01 21.94
N MET A 337 -32.71 -29.17 21.04
CA MET A 337 -32.58 -27.72 21.29
C MET A 337 -33.94 -27.11 21.64
N LEU A 338 -35.00 -27.40 20.87
CA LEU A 338 -36.34 -26.83 21.06
C LEU A 338 -37.11 -27.41 22.26
N THR A 339 -36.75 -28.60 22.77
CA THR A 339 -37.54 -29.30 23.81
C THR A 339 -36.79 -29.59 25.11
N GLY A 340 -35.46 -29.42 25.14
CA GLY A 340 -34.58 -29.85 26.23
C GLY A 340 -34.46 -31.38 26.40
N LYS A 341 -35.07 -32.19 25.52
CA LYS A 341 -35.21 -33.66 25.69
C LYS A 341 -34.40 -34.43 24.67
N SER A 342 -33.92 -35.62 25.05
CA SER A 342 -33.30 -36.53 24.07
C SER A 342 -34.31 -36.90 22.96
N PRO A 343 -33.88 -36.96 21.68
CA PRO A 343 -34.69 -37.42 20.56
C PRO A 343 -35.04 -38.91 20.57
N LYS A 344 -34.61 -39.69 21.58
CA LYS A 344 -34.95 -41.12 21.77
C LYS A 344 -36.45 -41.43 21.63
N VAL A 345 -37.32 -40.48 21.98
CA VAL A 345 -38.75 -40.50 21.68
C VAL A 345 -39.17 -39.11 21.21
N ILE A 346 -39.17 -38.91 19.89
CA ILE A 346 -39.66 -37.69 19.24
C ILE A 346 -41.18 -37.58 19.41
N ASN A 347 -41.63 -36.43 19.94
CA ASN A 347 -43.03 -36.03 19.92
C ASN A 347 -43.18 -34.69 19.21
N ILE A 348 -43.55 -34.72 17.93
CA ILE A 348 -43.75 -33.53 17.08
C ILE A 348 -44.73 -32.53 17.72
N THR A 349 -45.75 -32.98 18.44
CA THR A 349 -46.73 -32.08 19.09
C THR A 349 -46.15 -31.23 20.23
N SER A 350 -44.93 -31.54 20.69
CA SER A 350 -44.22 -30.73 21.69
C SER A 350 -43.34 -29.62 21.11
N LEU A 351 -43.27 -29.50 19.77
CA LEU A 351 -42.58 -28.41 19.07
C LEU A 351 -43.52 -27.21 18.82
N PRO A 352 -42.97 -25.98 18.63
CA PRO A 352 -43.76 -24.82 18.23
C PRO A 352 -44.57 -25.09 16.95
N LEU A 353 -45.87 -24.76 16.94
CA LEU A 353 -46.82 -25.07 15.85
C LEU A 353 -46.29 -24.76 14.44
N LYS A 354 -45.58 -23.62 14.28
CA LYS A 354 -44.93 -23.21 13.03
C LYS A 354 -43.97 -24.28 12.46
N LEU A 355 -43.18 -24.91 13.33
CA LEU A 355 -42.05 -25.77 12.95
C LEU A 355 -42.43 -27.26 12.81
N GLN A 356 -43.63 -27.65 13.26
CA GLN A 356 -44.03 -29.06 13.38
C GLN A 356 -43.96 -29.84 12.05
N SER A 357 -44.44 -29.25 10.95
CA SER A 357 -44.43 -29.88 9.62
C SER A 357 -43.03 -30.05 9.04
N VAL A 358 -42.18 -29.04 9.19
CA VAL A 358 -40.81 -29.02 8.67
C VAL A 358 -39.92 -30.00 9.44
N VAL A 359 -40.00 -29.99 10.78
CA VAL A 359 -39.23 -30.93 11.61
C VAL A 359 -39.73 -32.37 11.45
N ALA A 360 -41.02 -32.59 11.17
CA ALA A 360 -41.53 -33.91 10.80
C ALA A 360 -40.92 -34.42 9.47
N LYS A 361 -40.96 -33.64 8.38
CA LYS A 361 -40.31 -34.03 7.10
C LYS A 361 -38.80 -34.30 7.29
N ALA A 362 -38.14 -33.55 8.16
CA ALA A 362 -36.71 -33.73 8.43
C ALA A 362 -36.37 -35.03 9.17
N LEU A 363 -37.31 -35.58 9.94
CA LEU A 363 -37.16 -36.79 10.76
C LEU A 363 -37.78 -38.05 10.14
N GLU A 364 -38.28 -37.95 8.90
CA GLU A 364 -38.94 -39.05 8.17
C GLU A 364 -38.03 -40.28 7.99
N GLU A 365 -38.59 -41.49 8.04
CA GLU A 365 -37.78 -42.72 7.99
C GLU A 365 -37.13 -42.92 6.63
N SER A 366 -37.90 -42.73 5.54
CA SER A 366 -37.39 -42.76 4.17
C SER A 366 -36.57 -41.51 3.85
N LYS A 367 -35.32 -41.68 3.39
CA LYS A 367 -34.43 -40.56 3.01
C LYS A 367 -34.94 -39.79 1.79
N GLU A 368 -35.69 -40.47 0.94
CA GLU A 368 -36.22 -39.95 -0.32
C GLU A 368 -37.33 -38.92 -0.08
N GLU A 369 -38.04 -39.03 1.05
CA GLU A 369 -39.09 -38.10 1.49
C GLU A 369 -38.54 -36.95 2.38
N ARG A 370 -37.31 -37.09 2.92
CA ARG A 370 -36.60 -36.02 3.65
C ARG A 370 -36.25 -34.84 2.74
N PHE A 371 -35.69 -33.78 3.32
CA PHE A 371 -34.96 -32.76 2.56
C PHE A 371 -33.73 -33.40 1.89
N GLN A 372 -33.44 -33.03 0.65
CA GLN A 372 -32.33 -33.61 -0.12
C GLN A 372 -31.03 -32.79 -0.02
N SER A 373 -31.04 -31.64 0.66
CA SER A 373 -29.86 -30.84 0.99
C SER A 373 -30.04 -30.01 2.27
N ALA A 374 -28.94 -29.63 2.91
CA ALA A 374 -28.95 -28.79 4.12
C ALA A 374 -29.57 -27.40 3.87
N LEU A 375 -29.37 -26.83 2.68
CA LEU A 375 -29.93 -25.52 2.32
C LEU A 375 -31.45 -25.58 2.08
N GLU A 376 -31.98 -26.66 1.49
CA GLU A 376 -33.44 -26.88 1.36
C GLU A 376 -34.11 -26.98 2.73
N MET A 377 -33.48 -27.73 3.63
CA MET A 377 -33.92 -27.93 5.02
C MET A 377 -33.91 -26.62 5.82
N ARG A 378 -32.84 -25.82 5.68
CA ARG A 378 -32.67 -24.51 6.30
C ARG A 378 -33.72 -23.51 5.85
N GLU A 379 -33.91 -23.35 4.54
CA GLU A 379 -34.90 -22.45 3.95
C GLU A 379 -36.32 -22.78 4.45
N ALA A 380 -36.68 -24.07 4.51
CA ALA A 380 -37.98 -24.49 5.02
C ALA A 380 -38.18 -24.11 6.51
N VAL A 381 -37.15 -24.27 7.36
CA VAL A 381 -37.21 -23.85 8.77
C VAL A 381 -37.34 -22.33 8.91
N LEU A 382 -36.61 -21.56 8.11
CA LEU A 382 -36.68 -20.09 8.11
C LEU A 382 -38.04 -19.57 7.66
N GLN A 383 -38.61 -20.11 6.57
CA GLN A 383 -39.95 -19.74 6.08
C GLN A 383 -41.05 -20.09 7.09
N ALA A 384 -40.95 -21.25 7.73
CA ALA A 384 -41.87 -21.66 8.78
C ALA A 384 -41.81 -20.73 10.01
N GLN A 385 -40.60 -20.34 10.43
CA GLN A 385 -40.41 -19.46 11.59
C GLN A 385 -40.85 -18.02 11.30
N SER A 386 -40.54 -17.47 10.13
CA SER A 386 -40.91 -16.09 9.77
C SER A 386 -42.42 -15.89 9.62
N GLY A 387 -43.14 -16.88 9.09
CA GLY A 387 -44.55 -16.75 8.73
C GLY A 387 -44.78 -15.88 7.48
N THR A 388 -43.84 -15.87 6.53
CA THR A 388 -44.04 -15.31 5.18
C THR A 388 -45.25 -15.94 4.48
N MET A 389 -45.90 -15.17 3.58
CA MET A 389 -47.17 -15.51 2.96
C MET A 389 -47.15 -16.87 2.23
N ASP A 390 -48.16 -17.70 2.47
CA ASP A 390 -48.45 -18.87 1.64
C ASP A 390 -49.05 -18.44 0.30
N THR A 391 -48.19 -18.32 -0.72
CA THR A 391 -48.57 -17.94 -2.08
C THR A 391 -49.25 -19.07 -2.87
N SER A 392 -49.40 -20.27 -2.31
CA SER A 392 -50.19 -21.35 -2.94
C SER A 392 -51.70 -21.14 -2.77
N ARG A 393 -52.11 -20.33 -1.79
CA ARG A 393 -53.50 -19.94 -1.53
C ARG A 393 -54.04 -19.01 -2.61
N THR A 394 -55.18 -19.36 -3.21
CA THR A 394 -55.99 -18.38 -3.94
C THR A 394 -56.73 -17.48 -2.94
N LEU A 395 -56.41 -16.19 -2.94
CA LEU A 395 -57.07 -15.21 -2.08
C LEU A 395 -58.54 -14.98 -2.47
N GLY A 396 -59.39 -14.79 -1.47
CA GLY A 396 -60.72 -14.19 -1.62
C GLY A 396 -60.67 -12.65 -1.74
N GLU A 397 -61.76 -12.06 -2.23
CA GLU A 397 -61.95 -10.60 -2.19
C GLU A 397 -61.87 -10.08 -0.74
N GLY A 398 -61.07 -9.04 -0.50
CA GLY A 398 -60.82 -8.51 0.84
C GLY A 398 -59.89 -9.35 1.72
N GLU A 399 -59.45 -10.54 1.29
CA GLU A 399 -58.67 -11.47 2.13
C GLU A 399 -57.21 -11.02 2.27
N CYS A 400 -56.71 -10.92 3.52
CA CYS A 400 -55.31 -10.58 3.76
C CYS A 400 -54.39 -11.80 3.52
N PRO A 401 -53.40 -11.71 2.62
CA PRO A 401 -52.49 -12.83 2.35
C PRO A 401 -51.54 -13.21 3.50
N GLN A 402 -51.35 -12.35 4.51
CA GLN A 402 -50.44 -12.63 5.63
C GLN A 402 -51.12 -13.24 6.87
N CYS A 403 -52.44 -13.07 7.03
CA CYS A 403 -53.16 -13.61 8.20
C CYS A 403 -54.53 -14.23 7.88
N ALA A 404 -54.91 -14.32 6.61
CA ALA A 404 -56.22 -14.79 6.12
C ALA A 404 -57.45 -13.99 6.62
N THR A 405 -57.27 -12.93 7.40
CA THR A 405 -58.35 -12.05 7.85
C THR A 405 -59.01 -11.34 6.67
N SER A 406 -60.33 -11.47 6.55
CA SER A 406 -61.15 -10.74 5.56
C SER A 406 -61.40 -9.30 5.99
N ASN A 407 -61.19 -8.36 5.06
CA ASN A 407 -61.30 -6.91 5.21
C ASN A 407 -62.30 -6.35 4.18
N PRO A 408 -62.80 -5.11 4.34
CA PRO A 408 -63.54 -4.43 3.28
C PRO A 408 -62.71 -4.28 1.99
N PRO A 409 -63.29 -4.33 0.78
CA PRO A 409 -62.53 -4.21 -0.48
C PRO A 409 -61.81 -2.86 -0.66
N ASP A 410 -62.32 -1.79 -0.04
CA ASP A 410 -61.74 -0.43 -0.05
C ASP A 410 -60.62 -0.21 1.00
N GLN A 411 -60.33 -1.22 1.82
CA GLN A 411 -59.37 -1.14 2.91
C GLN A 411 -57.92 -1.30 2.40
N LYS A 412 -57.11 -0.23 2.44
CA LYS A 412 -55.70 -0.27 1.99
C LYS A 412 -54.76 -1.17 2.82
N PHE A 413 -55.07 -1.42 4.11
CA PHE A 413 -54.23 -2.18 5.04
C PHE A 413 -55.05 -3.11 5.93
N CYS A 414 -54.61 -4.34 6.14
CA CYS A 414 -55.34 -5.33 6.95
C CYS A 414 -55.59 -4.85 8.38
N ARG A 415 -56.82 -4.98 8.86
CA ARG A 415 -57.26 -4.48 10.17
C ARG A 415 -56.61 -5.17 11.38
N GLU A 416 -55.96 -6.32 11.18
CA GLU A 416 -55.36 -7.15 12.26
C GLU A 416 -53.82 -7.15 12.19
N CYS A 417 -53.21 -7.52 11.06
CA CYS A 417 -51.75 -7.53 10.92
C CYS A 417 -51.14 -6.25 10.28
N SER A 418 -51.95 -5.26 9.89
CA SER A 418 -51.52 -4.05 9.17
C SER A 418 -50.86 -4.26 7.79
N ALA A 419 -50.81 -5.49 7.27
CA ALA A 419 -50.25 -5.78 5.94
C ALA A 419 -50.99 -5.04 4.82
N GLN A 420 -50.25 -4.55 3.82
CA GLN A 420 -50.82 -3.80 2.69
C GLN A 420 -51.67 -4.71 1.79
N LEU A 421 -52.85 -4.22 1.40
CA LEU A 421 -53.85 -4.96 0.60
C LEU A 421 -53.95 -4.48 -0.86
N GLN A 422 -53.12 -3.51 -1.25
CA GLN A 422 -52.96 -3.04 -2.62
C GLN A 422 -51.51 -3.10 -3.05
N VAL A 423 -51.28 -3.35 -4.33
CA VAL A 423 -50.00 -3.58 -4.99
C VAL A 423 -49.98 -2.84 -6.33
N ASN A 424 -48.79 -2.64 -6.90
CA ASN A 424 -48.70 -2.06 -8.25
C ASN A 424 -48.85 -3.16 -9.31
N CYS A 425 -49.47 -2.86 -10.44
CA CYS A 425 -49.42 -3.75 -11.59
C CYS A 425 -47.96 -3.91 -12.06
N LEU A 426 -47.45 -5.15 -12.15
CA LEU A 426 -46.05 -5.40 -12.54
C LEU A 426 -45.71 -4.97 -13.99
N ASP A 427 -46.72 -4.67 -14.81
CA ASP A 427 -46.58 -4.20 -16.19
C ASP A 427 -46.73 -2.67 -16.31
N CYS A 428 -47.87 -2.11 -15.87
CA CYS A 428 -48.18 -0.68 -16.03
C CYS A 428 -47.98 0.20 -14.78
N GLN A 429 -47.62 -0.38 -13.63
CA GLN A 429 -47.38 0.31 -12.35
C GLN A 429 -48.57 1.04 -11.69
N ASN A 430 -49.79 0.93 -12.22
CA ASN A 430 -51.00 1.43 -11.55
C ASN A 430 -51.32 0.63 -10.29
N GLU A 431 -51.81 1.30 -9.24
CA GLU A 431 -52.29 0.68 -7.99
C GLU A 431 -53.51 -0.23 -8.26
N MET A 432 -53.53 -1.41 -7.66
CA MET A 432 -54.60 -2.40 -7.75
C MET A 432 -54.67 -3.29 -6.50
N GLU A 433 -55.80 -3.95 -6.28
CA GLU A 433 -56.05 -4.84 -5.15
C GLU A 433 -55.20 -6.12 -5.21
N ILE A 434 -54.72 -6.60 -4.05
CA ILE A 434 -53.78 -7.73 -3.98
C ILE A 434 -54.39 -9.10 -4.39
N TRP A 435 -55.72 -9.23 -4.31
CA TRP A 435 -56.47 -10.41 -4.74
C TRP A 435 -56.80 -10.40 -6.25
N ASP A 436 -56.62 -9.28 -6.95
CA ASP A 436 -57.02 -9.15 -8.35
C ASP A 436 -56.04 -9.83 -9.32
N LYS A 437 -56.58 -10.76 -10.12
CA LYS A 437 -55.77 -11.63 -10.99
C LYS A 437 -55.27 -10.92 -12.25
N ALA A 438 -55.90 -9.80 -12.63
CA ALA A 438 -55.57 -9.00 -13.80
C ALA A 438 -55.70 -7.51 -13.46
N CYS A 439 -54.79 -6.68 -13.96
CA CYS A 439 -54.90 -5.23 -13.77
C CYS A 439 -56.05 -4.65 -14.63
N GLY A 440 -56.98 -3.91 -14.02
CA GLY A 440 -58.13 -3.31 -14.72
C GLY A 440 -57.79 -2.29 -15.81
N GLU A 441 -56.60 -1.68 -15.74
CA GLU A 441 -56.16 -0.60 -16.65
C GLU A 441 -55.44 -1.11 -17.91
N CYS A 442 -54.58 -2.13 -17.79
CA CYS A 442 -53.82 -2.70 -18.91
C CYS A 442 -54.22 -4.14 -19.30
N GLY A 443 -55.06 -4.81 -18.50
CA GLY A 443 -55.46 -6.21 -18.69
C GLY A 443 -54.39 -7.25 -18.36
N ALA A 444 -53.20 -6.83 -17.91
CA ALA A 444 -52.07 -7.72 -17.66
C ALA A 444 -52.35 -8.71 -16.51
N GLN A 445 -52.24 -10.00 -16.81
CA GLN A 445 -52.44 -11.11 -15.87
C GLN A 445 -51.29 -11.17 -14.86
N GLN A 446 -51.57 -10.84 -13.59
CA GLN A 446 -50.53 -10.63 -12.59
C GLN A 446 -49.80 -11.94 -12.23
N ALA A 447 -50.50 -13.06 -12.14
CA ALA A 447 -49.92 -14.34 -11.74
C ALA A 447 -48.68 -14.75 -12.57
N SER A 448 -48.75 -14.62 -13.90
CA SER A 448 -47.62 -14.97 -14.79
C SER A 448 -46.52 -13.90 -14.83
N LEU A 449 -46.75 -12.70 -14.28
CA LEU A 449 -45.70 -11.69 -14.09
C LEU A 449 -45.00 -11.89 -12.74
N VAL A 450 -45.76 -12.25 -11.70
CA VAL A 450 -45.24 -12.66 -10.38
C VAL A 450 -44.34 -13.89 -10.54
N GLU A 451 -44.81 -14.94 -11.21
CA GLU A 451 -44.05 -16.17 -11.50
C GLU A 451 -42.71 -15.87 -12.21
N LYS A 452 -42.74 -15.06 -13.29
CA LYS A 452 -41.52 -14.66 -14.01
C LYS A 452 -40.56 -13.83 -13.15
N SER A 453 -41.09 -13.00 -12.27
CA SER A 453 -40.29 -12.14 -11.38
C SER A 453 -39.66 -12.94 -10.23
N LEU A 454 -40.41 -13.88 -9.63
CA LEU A 454 -39.87 -14.85 -8.67
C LEU A 454 -38.82 -15.76 -9.31
N ALA A 455 -39.00 -16.21 -10.55
CA ALA A 455 -37.98 -16.97 -11.28
C ALA A 455 -36.72 -16.15 -11.58
N ARG A 456 -36.87 -14.85 -11.89
CA ARG A 456 -35.74 -13.91 -12.02
C ARG A 456 -35.01 -13.73 -10.69
N TYR A 457 -35.73 -13.49 -9.58
CA TYR A 457 -35.13 -13.31 -8.27
C TYR A 457 -34.49 -14.59 -7.74
N LYS A 458 -35.04 -15.77 -8.03
CA LYS A 458 -34.34 -17.04 -7.79
C LYS A 458 -32.99 -17.07 -8.51
N LYS A 459 -32.93 -16.73 -9.80
CA LYS A 459 -31.65 -16.72 -10.53
C LYS A 459 -30.65 -15.70 -9.97
N VAL A 460 -31.11 -14.52 -9.55
CA VAL A 460 -30.26 -13.50 -8.91
C VAL A 460 -29.75 -14.01 -7.55
N ARG A 461 -30.61 -14.61 -6.73
CA ARG A 461 -30.29 -15.26 -5.46
C ARG A 461 -29.21 -16.33 -5.62
N ASP A 462 -29.45 -17.28 -6.53
CA ASP A 462 -28.56 -18.41 -6.77
C ASP A 462 -27.16 -17.92 -7.21
N MET A 463 -27.10 -16.87 -8.05
CA MET A 463 -25.85 -16.24 -8.50
C MET A 463 -25.17 -15.36 -7.41
N ALA A 464 -25.93 -14.83 -6.45
CA ALA A 464 -25.37 -14.11 -5.31
C ALA A 464 -24.70 -15.06 -4.30
N GLU A 465 -25.30 -16.24 -4.05
CA GLU A 465 -24.70 -17.32 -3.26
C GLU A 465 -23.43 -17.86 -3.92
N GLU A 466 -23.44 -18.09 -5.25
CA GLU A 466 -22.26 -18.48 -6.04
C GLU A 466 -21.11 -17.47 -5.90
N LEU A 467 -21.40 -16.16 -6.03
CA LEU A 467 -20.41 -15.10 -5.86
C LEU A 467 -19.92 -14.94 -4.41
N LEU A 468 -20.73 -15.32 -3.40
CA LEU A 468 -20.31 -15.36 -2.00
C LEU A 468 -19.34 -16.52 -1.74
N ILE A 469 -19.59 -17.70 -2.32
CA ILE A 469 -18.69 -18.87 -2.25
C ILE A 469 -17.34 -18.56 -2.91
N ASP A 470 -17.33 -17.86 -4.04
CA ASP A 470 -16.12 -17.40 -4.74
C ASP A 470 -15.37 -16.25 -4.02
N LEU A 471 -15.87 -15.78 -2.87
CA LEU A 471 -15.38 -14.61 -2.12
C LEU A 471 -15.40 -13.29 -2.93
N GLN A 472 -16.25 -13.20 -3.96
CA GLN A 472 -16.45 -12.01 -4.79
C GLN A 472 -17.43 -11.02 -4.13
N PHE A 473 -17.14 -10.63 -2.88
CA PHE A 473 -18.08 -9.94 -1.98
C PHE A 473 -18.80 -8.73 -2.58
N GLU A 474 -18.11 -7.85 -3.31
CA GLU A 474 -18.74 -6.66 -3.89
C GLU A 474 -19.71 -7.01 -5.04
N ALA A 475 -19.42 -8.03 -5.85
CA ALA A 475 -20.33 -8.53 -6.89
C ALA A 475 -21.52 -9.30 -6.28
N ALA A 476 -21.27 -10.06 -5.21
CA ALA A 476 -22.30 -10.73 -4.42
C ALA A 476 -23.27 -9.72 -3.78
N ILE A 477 -22.75 -8.59 -3.25
CA ILE A 477 -23.56 -7.44 -2.85
C ILE A 477 -24.41 -6.96 -4.03
N GLU A 478 -23.79 -6.57 -5.17
CA GLU A 478 -24.50 -6.03 -6.34
C GLU A 478 -25.67 -6.90 -6.81
N GLN A 479 -25.53 -8.23 -6.84
CA GLN A 479 -26.65 -9.13 -7.15
C GLN A 479 -27.72 -9.10 -6.07
N SER A 480 -27.36 -9.27 -4.79
CA SER A 480 -28.32 -9.33 -3.68
C SER A 480 -29.19 -8.08 -3.55
N VAL A 481 -28.67 -6.88 -3.86
CA VAL A 481 -29.42 -5.61 -3.81
C VAL A 481 -30.72 -5.70 -4.62
N VAL A 482 -30.70 -6.35 -5.78
CA VAL A 482 -31.85 -6.45 -6.70
C VAL A 482 -33.04 -7.15 -6.04
N VAL A 483 -32.79 -8.03 -5.06
CA VAL A 483 -33.82 -8.69 -4.25
C VAL A 483 -34.14 -7.86 -3.00
N GLY A 484 -33.12 -7.33 -2.32
CA GLY A 484 -33.27 -6.52 -1.11
C GLY A 484 -33.96 -5.17 -1.30
N SER A 485 -34.04 -4.67 -2.54
CA SER A 485 -34.78 -3.45 -2.89
C SER A 485 -36.25 -3.69 -3.29
N GLU A 486 -36.73 -4.94 -3.27
CA GLU A 486 -38.11 -5.24 -3.66
C GLU A 486 -39.14 -4.81 -2.61
N THR A 487 -40.19 -4.13 -3.07
CA THR A 487 -41.28 -3.58 -2.24
C THR A 487 -42.63 -4.25 -2.50
N ASP A 488 -42.78 -5.00 -3.60
CA ASP A 488 -44.01 -5.72 -3.89
C ASP A 488 -44.17 -6.94 -2.99
N SER A 489 -45.24 -6.96 -2.19
CA SER A 489 -45.51 -8.03 -1.22
C SER A 489 -45.68 -9.41 -1.85
N ARG A 490 -46.02 -9.51 -3.14
CA ARG A 490 -46.11 -10.79 -3.88
C ARG A 490 -44.73 -11.34 -4.28
N LEU A 491 -43.69 -10.52 -4.18
CA LEU A 491 -42.30 -10.85 -4.55
C LEU A 491 -41.34 -10.93 -3.35
N GLN A 492 -41.79 -10.50 -2.17
CA GLN A 492 -41.03 -10.51 -0.91
C GLN A 492 -40.70 -11.90 -0.33
N GLN A 493 -40.97 -13.00 -1.04
CA GLN A 493 -40.58 -14.36 -0.64
C GLN A 493 -39.07 -14.46 -0.29
N TYR A 494 -38.23 -13.74 -1.02
CA TYR A 494 -36.78 -13.72 -0.81
C TYR A 494 -36.29 -12.57 0.09
N ALA A 495 -37.18 -11.79 0.72
CA ALA A 495 -36.79 -10.70 1.60
C ALA A 495 -36.10 -11.21 2.88
N GLY A 496 -36.58 -12.33 3.44
CA GLY A 496 -35.92 -13.02 4.56
C GLY A 496 -34.53 -13.53 4.19
N TRP A 497 -34.41 -14.17 3.01
CA TRP A 497 -33.12 -14.56 2.44
C TRP A 497 -32.16 -13.36 2.30
N TYR A 498 -32.62 -12.21 1.81
CA TYR A 498 -31.72 -11.06 1.59
C TYR A 498 -31.11 -10.53 2.90
N VAL A 499 -31.90 -10.46 3.98
CA VAL A 499 -31.43 -10.01 5.31
C VAL A 499 -30.39 -10.98 5.86
N ASP A 500 -30.67 -12.28 5.76
CA ASP A 500 -29.77 -13.36 6.17
C ASP A 500 -28.47 -13.40 5.35
N PHE A 501 -28.59 -13.36 4.02
CA PHE A 501 -27.48 -13.35 3.08
C PHE A 501 -26.57 -12.14 3.32
N SER A 502 -27.13 -10.96 3.57
CA SER A 502 -26.37 -9.76 3.90
C SER A 502 -25.56 -9.92 5.19
N ALA A 503 -26.09 -10.63 6.19
CA ALA A 503 -25.39 -10.94 7.43
C ALA A 503 -24.27 -11.98 7.23
N ARG A 504 -24.54 -13.07 6.48
CA ARG A 504 -23.53 -14.08 6.12
C ARG A 504 -22.40 -13.47 5.29
N LEU A 505 -22.73 -12.63 4.31
CA LEU A 505 -21.76 -11.93 3.45
C LEU A 505 -20.85 -11.02 4.27
N GLU A 506 -21.40 -10.18 5.15
CA GLU A 506 -20.58 -9.30 5.98
C GLU A 506 -19.70 -10.08 6.98
N SER A 507 -20.23 -11.18 7.54
CA SER A 507 -19.46 -12.07 8.41
C SER A 507 -18.30 -12.76 7.66
N SER A 508 -18.57 -13.29 6.47
CA SER A 508 -17.56 -13.92 5.61
C SER A 508 -16.51 -12.92 5.14
N ARG A 509 -16.93 -11.73 4.70
CA ARG A 509 -16.03 -10.64 4.29
C ARG A 509 -15.13 -10.20 5.44
N THR A 510 -15.68 -10.05 6.64
CA THR A 510 -14.92 -9.68 7.84
C THR A 510 -13.88 -10.76 8.19
N SER A 511 -14.28 -12.04 8.16
CA SER A 511 -13.38 -13.17 8.46
C SER A 511 -12.22 -13.27 7.45
N GLU A 512 -12.53 -13.28 6.15
CA GLU A 512 -11.49 -13.43 5.12
C GLU A 512 -10.61 -12.18 4.97
N TYR A 513 -11.12 -10.98 5.29
CA TYR A 513 -10.27 -9.77 5.34
C TYR A 513 -9.35 -9.77 6.56
N ALA A 514 -9.79 -10.29 7.72
CA ALA A 514 -8.92 -10.48 8.89
C ALA A 514 -7.84 -11.54 8.62
N ARG A 515 -8.19 -12.65 7.96
CA ARG A 515 -7.23 -13.68 7.50
C ARG A 515 -6.22 -13.11 6.49
N LEU A 516 -6.68 -12.27 5.57
CA LEU A 516 -5.79 -11.57 4.64
C LEU A 516 -4.84 -10.60 5.38
N GLU A 517 -5.31 -9.90 6.42
CA GLU A 517 -4.45 -9.06 7.26
C GLU A 517 -3.39 -9.89 8.02
N GLU A 518 -3.74 -11.07 8.56
CA GLU A 518 -2.80 -12.03 9.18
C GLU A 518 -1.74 -12.53 8.17
N LEU A 519 -2.16 -13.00 6.99
CA LEU A 519 -1.25 -13.52 5.95
C LEU A 519 -0.30 -12.44 5.40
N LEU A 520 -0.80 -11.22 5.17
CA LEU A 520 0.05 -10.10 4.75
C LEU A 520 1.05 -9.70 5.86
N HIS A 521 0.65 -9.82 7.14
CA HIS A 521 1.54 -9.53 8.27
C HIS A 521 2.64 -10.59 8.45
N GLU A 522 2.32 -11.89 8.33
CA GLU A 522 3.34 -12.94 8.33
C GLU A 522 4.28 -12.79 7.12
N ALA A 523 3.77 -12.48 5.92
CA ALA A 523 4.61 -12.26 4.74
C ALA A 523 5.56 -11.06 4.89
N LEU A 524 5.10 -9.94 5.48
CA LEU A 524 5.96 -8.80 5.83
C LEU A 524 6.98 -9.14 6.92
N THR A 525 6.64 -10.04 7.85
CA THR A 525 7.57 -10.52 8.89
C THR A 525 8.67 -11.38 8.26
N HIS A 526 8.34 -12.25 7.31
CA HIS A 526 9.32 -12.98 6.49
C HIS A 526 10.18 -12.05 5.62
N GLU A 527 9.61 -10.96 5.09
CA GLU A 527 10.38 -9.93 4.36
C GLU A 527 11.43 -9.25 5.27
N GLN A 528 11.07 -8.93 6.52
CA GLN A 528 11.98 -8.36 7.51
C GLN A 528 13.03 -9.38 8.01
N ALA A 529 12.68 -10.67 8.04
CA ALA A 529 13.61 -11.76 8.34
C ALA A 529 14.53 -12.14 7.16
N TYR A 530 14.37 -11.50 5.99
CA TYR A 530 15.07 -11.81 4.74
C TYR A 530 14.80 -13.23 4.19
N ASP A 531 13.69 -13.87 4.60
CA ASP A 531 13.20 -15.14 4.06
C ASP A 531 12.09 -14.91 3.04
N TYR A 532 12.51 -14.41 1.87
CA TYR A 532 11.60 -14.17 0.76
C TYR A 532 10.93 -15.46 0.23
N LYS A 533 11.45 -16.65 0.56
CA LYS A 533 10.82 -17.92 0.16
C LYS A 533 9.58 -18.17 1.00
N SER A 534 9.70 -18.16 2.33
CA SER A 534 8.54 -18.39 3.19
C SER A 534 7.51 -17.26 3.11
N GLY A 535 7.95 -16.00 2.89
CA GLY A 535 7.02 -14.91 2.59
C GLY A 535 6.17 -15.15 1.33
N LEU A 536 6.75 -15.70 0.26
CA LEU A 536 6.00 -16.11 -0.94
C LEU A 536 5.04 -17.28 -0.64
N GLN A 537 5.48 -18.29 0.12
CA GLN A 537 4.64 -19.43 0.50
C GLN A 537 3.46 -19.05 1.41
N THR A 538 3.59 -18.00 2.22
CA THR A 538 2.46 -17.40 2.96
C THR A 538 1.44 -16.78 1.98
N LEU A 539 1.89 -16.05 0.96
CA LEU A 539 1.03 -15.37 -0.02
C LEU A 539 0.45 -16.29 -1.11
N GLU A 540 0.97 -17.51 -1.23
CA GLU A 540 0.36 -18.59 -2.01
C GLU A 540 -1.00 -19.02 -1.41
N GLN A 541 -1.20 -18.87 -0.10
CA GLN A 541 -2.47 -19.19 0.59
C GLN A 541 -3.59 -18.16 0.37
N VAL A 542 -3.29 -16.97 -0.17
CA VAL A 542 -4.30 -15.94 -0.40
C VAL A 542 -5.20 -16.33 -1.59
N PRO A 543 -6.54 -16.34 -1.45
CA PRO A 543 -7.46 -16.62 -2.56
C PRO A 543 -7.25 -15.67 -3.76
N ALA A 544 -7.34 -16.20 -4.98
CA ALA A 544 -7.05 -15.44 -6.20
C ALA A 544 -7.94 -14.19 -6.39
N THR A 545 -9.18 -14.25 -5.92
CA THR A 545 -10.13 -13.12 -5.90
C THR A 545 -9.75 -12.01 -4.93
N LEU A 546 -8.96 -12.33 -3.89
CA LEU A 546 -8.56 -11.38 -2.82
C LEU A 546 -7.16 -10.81 -2.98
N LYS A 547 -6.32 -11.28 -3.92
CA LYS A 547 -4.91 -10.84 -4.01
C LYS A 547 -4.71 -9.35 -4.30
N LYS A 548 -5.74 -8.67 -4.82
CA LYS A 548 -5.78 -7.23 -5.14
C LYS A 548 -6.56 -6.40 -4.12
N THR A 549 -7.09 -7.04 -3.09
CA THR A 549 -7.85 -6.37 -2.03
C THR A 549 -6.91 -5.63 -1.08
N THR A 550 -7.26 -4.40 -0.72
CA THR A 550 -6.55 -3.63 0.32
C THR A 550 -7.33 -3.70 1.63
N VAL A 551 -6.69 -4.22 2.67
CA VAL A 551 -7.24 -4.33 4.03
C VAL A 551 -6.88 -3.10 4.88
N SER A 552 -7.40 -3.05 6.11
CA SER A 552 -6.90 -2.13 7.15
C SER A 552 -5.44 -2.42 7.50
N GLY A 553 -4.74 -1.45 8.09
CA GLY A 553 -3.37 -1.61 8.58
C GLY A 553 -2.28 -1.66 7.49
N ASN A 554 -2.51 -2.39 6.40
CA ASN A 554 -1.54 -2.59 5.34
C ASN A 554 -1.71 -1.61 4.15
N LYS A 555 -0.61 -1.32 3.47
CA LYS A 555 -0.57 -0.51 2.24
C LYS A 555 -0.36 -1.35 0.98
N ASP A 556 0.32 -2.49 1.12
CA ASP A 556 0.61 -3.40 0.02
C ASP A 556 -0.53 -4.42 -0.14
N THR A 557 -0.93 -4.70 -1.37
CA THR A 557 -1.76 -5.87 -1.72
C THR A 557 -0.91 -7.15 -1.78
N ALA A 558 -1.56 -8.32 -1.79
CA ALA A 558 -0.83 -9.59 -1.90
C ALA A 558 -0.10 -9.71 -3.25
N ASP A 559 -0.67 -9.21 -4.34
CA ASP A 559 0.00 -9.16 -5.65
C ASP A 559 1.26 -8.28 -5.62
N GLU A 560 1.22 -7.10 -4.98
CA GLU A 560 2.38 -6.21 -4.83
C GLU A 560 3.47 -6.81 -3.94
N LEU A 561 3.09 -7.52 -2.87
CA LEU A 561 4.05 -8.28 -2.05
C LEU A 561 4.66 -9.46 -2.82
N ILE A 562 3.86 -10.21 -3.60
CA ILE A 562 4.35 -11.32 -4.43
C ILE A 562 5.36 -10.81 -5.46
N GLU A 563 5.09 -9.70 -6.15
CA GLU A 563 6.04 -9.08 -7.08
C GLU A 563 7.33 -8.65 -6.36
N ARG A 564 7.21 -7.90 -5.25
CA ARG A 564 8.36 -7.40 -4.47
C ARG A 564 9.25 -8.52 -3.94
N LEU A 565 8.65 -9.57 -3.36
CA LEU A 565 9.38 -10.73 -2.84
C LEU A 565 9.96 -11.60 -3.95
N SER A 566 9.27 -11.78 -5.08
CA SER A 566 9.77 -12.53 -6.23
C SER A 566 11.00 -11.86 -6.86
N ILE A 567 10.99 -10.54 -7.01
CA ILE A 567 12.14 -9.76 -7.48
C ILE A 567 13.34 -9.94 -6.52
N LYS A 568 13.14 -9.74 -5.21
CA LYS A 568 14.19 -9.91 -4.20
C LYS A 568 14.75 -11.33 -4.17
N GLN A 569 13.89 -12.35 -4.21
CA GLN A 569 14.26 -13.76 -4.18
C GLN A 569 15.00 -14.20 -5.45
N THR A 570 14.62 -13.66 -6.61
CA THR A 570 15.34 -13.90 -7.87
C THR A 570 16.71 -13.25 -7.83
N ARG A 571 16.79 -11.97 -7.44
CA ARG A 571 18.04 -11.22 -7.38
C ARG A 571 19.04 -11.81 -6.37
N LEU A 572 18.56 -12.28 -5.21
CA LEU A 572 19.39 -12.99 -4.22
C LEU A 572 20.03 -14.25 -4.83
N LYS A 573 19.27 -15.07 -5.57
CA LYS A 573 19.78 -16.26 -6.26
C LYS A 573 20.80 -15.93 -7.35
N GLU A 574 20.57 -14.89 -8.14
CA GLU A 574 21.52 -14.41 -9.17
C GLU A 574 22.87 -14.02 -8.55
N LEU A 575 22.84 -13.24 -7.47
CA LEU A 575 24.04 -12.78 -6.78
C LEU A 575 24.77 -13.95 -6.11
N GLU A 576 24.05 -14.87 -5.45
CA GLU A 576 24.64 -16.08 -4.88
C GLU A 576 25.31 -16.98 -5.95
N ALA A 577 24.67 -17.17 -7.10
CA ALA A 577 25.23 -17.92 -8.21
C ALA A 577 26.49 -17.24 -8.77
N THR A 578 26.43 -15.92 -8.99
CA THR A 578 27.54 -15.11 -9.49
C THR A 578 28.74 -15.16 -8.54
N VAL A 579 28.53 -14.98 -7.24
CA VAL A 579 29.60 -15.04 -6.23
C VAL A 579 30.21 -16.44 -6.18
N ARG A 580 29.39 -17.50 -6.20
CA ARG A 580 29.85 -18.89 -6.19
C ARG A 580 30.67 -19.24 -7.43
N GLU A 581 30.21 -18.85 -8.62
CA GLU A 581 30.91 -19.09 -9.88
C GLU A 581 32.25 -18.36 -9.93
N ARG A 582 32.28 -17.07 -9.61
CA ARG A 582 33.50 -16.25 -9.68
C ARG A 582 34.54 -16.67 -8.65
N ILE A 583 34.13 -17.08 -7.44
CA ILE A 583 35.05 -17.70 -6.46
C ILE A 583 35.61 -19.02 -7.00
N GLY A 584 34.76 -19.88 -7.58
CA GLY A 584 35.20 -21.14 -8.20
C GLY A 584 36.22 -20.94 -9.33
N LYS A 585 36.06 -19.90 -10.14
CA LYS A 585 37.00 -19.50 -11.20
C LYS A 585 38.21 -18.67 -10.71
N ARG A 586 38.24 -18.30 -9.42
CA ARG A 586 39.23 -17.37 -8.81
C ARG A 586 39.21 -15.94 -9.38
N GLU A 587 38.07 -15.51 -9.94
CA GLU A 587 37.83 -14.18 -10.49
C GLU A 587 37.48 -13.15 -9.39
N ILE A 588 38.44 -12.84 -8.52
CA ILE A 588 38.21 -12.03 -7.31
C ILE A 588 38.02 -10.52 -7.63
N ALA A 589 38.53 -10.05 -8.76
CA ALA A 589 38.48 -8.63 -9.16
C ALA A 589 37.05 -8.10 -9.26
N GLY A 590 36.76 -6.96 -8.63
CA GLY A 590 35.43 -6.34 -8.66
C GLY A 590 34.30 -7.17 -8.03
N LEU A 591 34.61 -8.13 -7.16
CA LEU A 591 33.59 -8.94 -6.47
C LEU A 591 32.92 -8.20 -5.29
N LEU A 592 33.60 -7.21 -4.71
CA LEU A 592 33.14 -6.46 -3.53
C LEU A 592 31.79 -5.72 -3.71
N PRO A 593 31.47 -5.06 -4.85
CA PRO A 593 30.15 -4.47 -5.06
C PRO A 593 29.02 -5.51 -5.05
N ILE A 594 29.26 -6.68 -5.67
CA ILE A 594 28.30 -7.80 -5.76
C ILE A 594 28.04 -8.38 -4.36
N VAL A 595 29.08 -8.52 -3.55
CA VAL A 595 29.00 -8.99 -2.15
C VAL A 595 28.29 -7.96 -1.26
N ASN A 596 28.51 -6.66 -1.47
CA ASN A 596 27.76 -5.62 -0.76
C ASN A 596 26.26 -5.64 -1.15
N GLU A 597 25.93 -5.79 -2.43
CA GLU A 597 24.53 -5.93 -2.89
C GLU A 597 23.86 -7.15 -2.24
N LEU A 598 24.52 -8.31 -2.23
CA LEU A 598 24.04 -9.53 -1.59
C LEU A 598 23.78 -9.30 -0.08
N LEU A 599 24.66 -8.59 0.62
CA LEU A 599 24.47 -8.24 2.04
C LEU A 599 23.35 -7.20 2.27
N THR A 600 22.92 -6.42 1.28
CA THR A 600 21.69 -5.61 1.41
C THR A 600 20.41 -6.45 1.28
N LEU A 601 20.46 -7.57 0.55
CA LEU A 601 19.35 -8.50 0.40
C LEU A 601 19.31 -9.61 1.47
N ASN A 602 20.44 -9.93 2.11
CA ASN A 602 20.50 -10.80 3.28
C ASN A 602 21.75 -10.50 4.13
N PRO A 603 21.66 -9.58 5.12
CA PRO A 603 22.80 -9.19 5.95
C PRO A 603 23.24 -10.27 6.94
N GLY A 604 22.40 -11.27 7.24
CA GLY A 604 22.66 -12.28 8.28
C GLY A 604 23.71 -13.34 7.93
N ARG A 605 24.19 -13.41 6.69
CA ARG A 605 25.12 -14.47 6.24
C ARG A 605 26.56 -14.20 6.65
N ALA A 606 26.97 -14.79 7.78
CA ALA A 606 28.33 -14.69 8.33
C ALA A 606 29.44 -15.04 7.32
N GLU A 607 29.25 -16.04 6.45
CA GLU A 607 30.22 -16.40 5.39
C GLU A 607 30.43 -15.26 4.38
N VAL A 608 29.35 -14.55 4.03
CA VAL A 608 29.37 -13.42 3.09
C VAL A 608 29.97 -12.17 3.75
N GLN A 609 29.73 -11.96 5.05
CA GLN A 609 30.39 -10.91 5.84
C GLN A 609 31.92 -11.16 5.93
N LYS A 610 32.33 -12.42 6.12
CA LYS A 610 33.75 -12.80 6.12
C LYS A 610 34.39 -12.57 4.75
N LEU A 611 33.74 -13.00 3.67
CA LEU A 611 34.17 -12.73 2.29
C LEU A 611 34.29 -11.22 2.02
N LYS A 612 33.33 -10.41 2.48
CA LYS A 612 33.42 -8.94 2.39
C LYS A 612 34.69 -8.41 3.05
N SER A 613 34.96 -8.84 4.29
CA SER A 613 36.13 -8.38 5.05
C SER A 613 37.46 -8.79 4.37
N GLU A 614 37.51 -9.98 3.78
CA GLU A 614 38.66 -10.46 3.00
C GLU A 614 38.87 -9.65 1.70
N LEU A 615 37.78 -9.29 1.01
CA LEU A 615 37.81 -8.44 -0.19
C LEU A 615 38.19 -6.98 0.12
N GLU A 616 37.67 -6.41 1.22
CA GLU A 616 38.01 -5.06 1.68
C GLU A 616 39.50 -4.97 2.08
N LYS A 617 40.00 -5.96 2.84
CA LYS A 617 41.43 -6.05 3.16
C LYS A 617 42.28 -6.16 1.89
N ARG A 618 41.93 -7.04 0.95
CA ARG A 618 42.64 -7.16 -0.34
C ARG A 618 42.68 -5.84 -1.11
N GLY A 619 41.62 -5.04 -1.03
CA GLY A 619 41.59 -3.69 -1.62
C GLY A 619 42.62 -2.75 -1.00
N VAL A 620 42.75 -2.75 0.33
CA VAL A 620 43.78 -1.98 1.05
C VAL A 620 45.18 -2.50 0.73
N ASP A 621 45.42 -3.81 0.86
CA ASP A 621 46.71 -4.45 0.60
C ASP A 621 47.25 -4.11 -0.83
N LEU A 622 46.35 -4.03 -1.83
CA LEU A 622 46.71 -3.64 -3.21
C LEU A 622 47.00 -2.14 -3.38
N LEU A 623 46.29 -1.27 -2.67
CA LEU A 623 46.54 0.18 -2.71
C LEU A 623 47.86 0.54 -2.02
N GLU A 624 48.17 -0.08 -0.88
CA GLU A 624 49.46 0.06 -0.21
C GLU A 624 50.61 -0.44 -1.11
N ALA A 625 50.44 -1.59 -1.76
CA ALA A 625 51.43 -2.11 -2.71
C ALA A 625 51.67 -1.18 -3.91
N ARG A 626 50.61 -0.54 -4.45
CA ARG A 626 50.74 0.49 -5.49
C ARG A 626 51.52 1.70 -4.98
N ASP A 627 51.17 2.23 -3.81
CA ASP A 627 51.75 3.49 -3.33
C ASP A 627 53.23 3.31 -2.94
N VAL A 628 53.61 2.14 -2.40
CA VAL A 628 55.02 1.74 -2.21
C VAL A 628 55.74 1.63 -3.55
N ALA A 629 55.17 0.94 -4.54
CA ALA A 629 55.78 0.79 -5.86
C ALA A 629 55.91 2.15 -6.61
N TYR A 630 54.95 3.06 -6.44
CA TYR A 630 55.00 4.41 -7.00
C TYR A 630 56.13 5.24 -6.38
N GLN A 631 56.29 5.20 -5.05
CA GLN A 631 57.38 5.89 -4.36
C GLN A 631 58.74 5.33 -4.76
N GLN A 632 58.89 3.99 -4.76
CA GLN A 632 60.12 3.32 -5.17
C GLN A 632 60.49 3.62 -6.63
N ALA A 633 59.53 3.55 -7.55
CA ALA A 633 59.77 3.86 -8.96
C ALA A 633 60.07 5.34 -9.21
N THR A 634 59.51 6.25 -8.40
CA THR A 634 59.84 7.69 -8.47
C THR A 634 61.29 7.92 -8.04
N GLN A 635 61.72 7.32 -6.92
CA GLN A 635 63.14 7.38 -6.48
C GLN A 635 64.06 6.76 -7.54
N GLN A 636 63.71 5.61 -8.10
CA GLN A 636 64.50 4.97 -9.17
C GLN A 636 64.62 5.85 -10.43
N LEU A 637 63.63 6.71 -10.72
CA LEU A 637 63.71 7.68 -11.82
C LEU A 637 64.60 8.89 -11.50
N GLU A 638 64.59 9.38 -10.26
CA GLU A 638 65.52 10.41 -9.79
C GLU A 638 66.98 9.89 -9.79
N GLU A 639 67.17 8.61 -9.45
CA GLU A 639 68.46 7.89 -9.48
C GLU A 639 68.85 7.34 -10.88
N GLN A 640 68.11 7.69 -11.95
CA GLN A 640 68.38 7.29 -13.34
C GLN A 640 68.35 5.76 -13.60
N GLN A 641 67.75 4.98 -12.68
CA GLN A 641 67.55 3.52 -12.72
C GLN A 641 66.27 3.14 -13.50
N TYR A 642 66.25 3.47 -14.80
CA TYR A 642 65.04 3.33 -15.62
C TYR A 642 64.55 1.89 -15.83
N ALA A 643 65.45 0.89 -15.75
CA ALA A 643 65.07 -0.51 -15.93
C ALA A 643 64.39 -1.06 -14.68
N GLU A 644 64.93 -0.70 -13.52
CA GLU A 644 64.42 -1.01 -12.19
C GLU A 644 63.06 -0.33 -11.97
N ALA A 645 62.91 0.95 -12.34
CA ALA A 645 61.63 1.66 -12.29
C ALA A 645 60.53 0.96 -13.11
N VAL A 646 60.84 0.53 -14.35
CA VAL A 646 59.90 -0.24 -15.19
C VAL A 646 59.58 -1.61 -14.58
N ALA A 647 60.56 -2.28 -13.97
CA ALA A 647 60.33 -3.56 -13.29
C ALA A 647 59.39 -3.39 -12.07
N THR A 648 59.67 -2.41 -11.20
CA THR A 648 58.84 -2.06 -10.03
C THR A 648 57.40 -1.76 -10.43
N LEU A 649 57.18 -0.91 -11.43
CA LEU A 649 55.84 -0.52 -11.88
C LEU A 649 55.04 -1.67 -12.52
N ASN A 650 55.71 -2.68 -13.07
CA ASN A 650 55.05 -3.88 -13.61
C ASN A 650 54.66 -4.91 -12.53
N THR A 651 55.00 -4.70 -11.25
CA THR A 651 54.48 -5.54 -10.15
C THR A 651 53.09 -5.10 -9.65
N VAL A 652 52.62 -3.93 -10.06
CA VAL A 652 51.34 -3.36 -9.61
C VAL A 652 50.17 -3.92 -10.42
N SER A 653 49.19 -4.52 -9.73
CA SER A 653 47.95 -5.04 -10.35
C SER A 653 47.17 -3.95 -11.09
N GLU A 654 46.66 -4.29 -12.28
CA GLU A 654 45.83 -3.42 -13.13
C GLU A 654 44.57 -2.91 -12.41
N GLU A 655 44.09 -3.65 -11.39
CA GLU A 655 42.93 -3.29 -10.56
C GLU A 655 43.06 -1.97 -9.79
N VAL A 656 44.28 -1.45 -9.59
CA VAL A 656 44.54 -0.24 -8.78
C VAL A 656 45.29 0.87 -9.52
N TRP A 657 45.51 0.71 -10.84
CA TRP A 657 46.19 1.73 -11.66
C TRP A 657 45.45 3.08 -11.65
N ASN A 658 46.20 4.16 -11.77
CA ASN A 658 45.70 5.52 -11.88
C ASN A 658 46.53 6.34 -12.89
N GLU A 659 46.06 7.54 -13.23
CA GLU A 659 46.71 8.45 -14.18
C GLU A 659 48.19 8.72 -13.84
N GLN A 660 48.49 8.94 -12.55
CA GLN A 660 49.85 9.20 -12.06
C GLN A 660 50.80 8.01 -12.26
N LEU A 661 50.33 6.79 -12.01
CA LEU A 661 51.11 5.56 -12.19
C LEU A 661 51.38 5.30 -13.68
N GLU A 662 50.40 5.55 -14.55
CA GLU A 662 50.52 5.35 -15.99
C GLU A 662 51.42 6.41 -16.65
N ASP A 663 51.36 7.66 -16.21
CA ASP A 663 52.31 8.72 -16.59
C ASP A 663 53.74 8.36 -16.15
N LEU A 664 53.92 7.85 -14.92
CA LEU A 664 55.22 7.44 -14.40
C LEU A 664 55.79 6.25 -15.19
N LYS A 665 54.95 5.26 -15.51
CA LYS A 665 55.27 4.07 -16.32
C LYS A 665 55.60 4.43 -17.77
N THR A 666 54.86 5.37 -18.35
CA THR A 666 55.13 5.94 -19.67
C THR A 666 56.47 6.67 -19.68
N THR A 667 56.74 7.49 -18.67
CA THR A 667 57.98 8.27 -18.51
C THR A 667 59.19 7.35 -18.33
N ALA A 668 59.10 6.33 -17.47
CA ALA A 668 60.14 5.34 -17.26
C ALA A 668 60.45 4.54 -18.54
N SER A 669 59.40 4.05 -19.21
CA SER A 669 59.53 3.28 -20.45
C SER A 669 60.11 4.10 -21.60
N ALA A 670 59.72 5.37 -21.73
CA ALA A 670 60.26 6.30 -22.72
C ALA A 670 61.75 6.61 -22.46
N SER A 671 62.11 6.87 -21.19
CA SER A 671 63.48 7.18 -20.79
C SER A 671 64.43 6.00 -21.00
N LEU A 672 64.03 4.80 -20.56
CA LEU A 672 64.75 3.54 -20.82
C LEU A 672 64.97 3.30 -22.31
N LYS A 673 63.91 3.50 -23.12
CA LYS A 673 63.96 3.33 -24.57
C LYS A 673 64.89 4.34 -25.25
N GLN A 674 64.89 5.60 -24.81
CA GLN A 674 65.79 6.62 -25.34
C GLN A 674 67.25 6.32 -24.96
N LEU A 675 67.52 5.97 -23.70
CA LEU A 675 68.86 5.60 -23.22
C LEU A 675 69.44 4.41 -23.99
N ASN A 676 68.63 3.36 -24.21
CA ASN A 676 69.05 2.19 -24.98
C ASN A 676 69.29 2.54 -26.46
N TYR A 677 68.41 3.32 -27.09
CA TYR A 677 68.60 3.79 -28.48
C TYR A 677 69.91 4.60 -28.64
N GLN A 678 70.25 5.44 -27.66
CA GLN A 678 71.50 6.20 -27.67
C GLN A 678 72.73 5.30 -27.45
N ARG A 679 72.67 4.34 -26.53
CA ARG A 679 73.72 3.31 -26.34
C ARG A 679 73.95 2.49 -27.61
N ASP A 680 72.88 2.03 -28.27
CA ASP A 680 72.97 1.27 -29.53
C ASP A 680 73.58 2.13 -30.65
N ARG A 681 73.20 3.41 -30.74
CA ARG A 681 73.74 4.38 -31.69
C ARG A 681 75.24 4.61 -31.48
N ILE A 682 75.67 4.79 -30.23
CA ILE A 682 77.08 4.97 -29.86
C ILE A 682 77.88 3.69 -30.15
N THR A 683 77.40 2.54 -29.68
CA THR A 683 78.06 1.24 -29.88
C THR A 683 78.23 0.91 -31.36
N SER A 684 77.20 1.15 -32.17
CA SER A 684 77.25 0.94 -33.63
C SER A 684 78.24 1.89 -34.31
N ALA A 685 78.23 3.18 -33.94
CA ALA A 685 79.13 4.18 -34.52
C ALA A 685 80.61 3.92 -34.14
N VAL A 686 80.90 3.54 -32.90
CA VAL A 686 82.24 3.17 -32.44
C VAL A 686 82.73 1.91 -33.16
N ASN A 687 81.92 0.85 -33.22
CA ASN A 687 82.27 -0.39 -33.92
C ASN A 687 82.47 -0.19 -35.44
N ALA A 688 81.75 0.75 -36.05
CA ALA A 688 81.93 1.13 -37.45
C ALA A 688 83.06 2.16 -37.69
N ASN A 689 83.73 2.63 -36.64
CA ASN A 689 84.72 3.73 -36.66
C ASN A 689 84.18 5.05 -37.27
N GLN A 690 82.88 5.33 -37.06
CA GLN A 690 82.14 6.50 -37.57
C GLN A 690 81.96 7.56 -36.48
N LEU A 691 83.07 8.07 -35.94
CA LEU A 691 83.10 8.96 -34.76
C LEU A 691 82.55 10.39 -35.01
N LYS A 692 82.24 10.77 -36.25
CA LYS A 692 81.83 12.13 -36.63
C LYS A 692 80.38 12.43 -36.23
N ASN A 693 80.15 13.61 -35.64
CA ASN A 693 78.86 14.04 -35.07
C ASN A 693 78.35 13.12 -33.93
N LEU A 694 79.23 12.33 -33.30
CA LEU A 694 78.83 11.40 -32.24
C LEU A 694 78.72 12.09 -30.86
N LEU A 695 79.40 13.24 -30.69
CA LEU A 695 79.43 13.98 -29.43
C LEU A 695 78.03 14.27 -28.85
N PRO A 696 77.04 14.79 -29.61
CA PRO A 696 75.68 15.00 -29.07
C PRO A 696 74.98 13.72 -28.60
N ALA A 697 75.28 12.55 -29.18
CA ALA A 697 74.72 11.28 -28.72
C ALA A 697 75.30 10.88 -27.35
N VAL A 698 76.61 11.07 -27.18
CA VAL A 698 77.30 10.80 -25.91
C VAL A 698 76.86 11.79 -24.83
N GLU A 699 76.67 13.06 -25.18
CA GLU A 699 76.11 14.07 -24.27
C GLU A 699 74.67 13.77 -23.86
N GLU A 700 73.81 13.37 -24.80
CA GLU A 700 72.44 12.95 -24.52
C GLU A 700 72.40 11.70 -23.64
N CYS A 701 73.29 10.72 -23.87
CA CYS A 701 73.47 9.57 -23.00
C CYS A 701 73.89 9.97 -21.58
N LEU A 702 74.83 10.91 -21.42
CA LEU A 702 75.32 11.37 -20.11
C LEU A 702 74.34 12.30 -19.38
N ILE A 703 73.38 12.89 -20.07
CA ILE A 703 72.24 13.60 -19.46
C ILE A 703 71.21 12.60 -18.91
N LEU A 704 71.03 11.46 -19.59
CA LEU A 704 70.12 10.39 -19.17
C LEU A 704 70.73 9.48 -18.09
N GLN A 705 72.01 9.12 -18.18
CA GLN A 705 72.72 8.35 -17.16
C GLN A 705 74.15 8.89 -16.99
N ALA A 706 74.38 9.67 -15.93
CA ALA A 706 75.62 10.40 -15.73
C ALA A 706 76.84 9.52 -15.39
N ASP A 707 76.63 8.48 -14.57
CA ASP A 707 77.69 7.62 -14.03
C ASP A 707 78.16 6.58 -15.07
N GLN A 708 78.84 7.04 -16.11
CA GLN A 708 79.34 6.23 -17.23
C GLN A 708 80.75 6.67 -17.63
N ASP A 709 81.77 6.24 -16.87
CA ASP A 709 83.18 6.64 -17.07
C ASP A 709 83.68 6.48 -18.52
N ASP A 710 83.35 5.38 -19.19
CA ASP A 710 83.72 5.15 -20.59
C ASP A 710 83.08 6.17 -21.55
N LEU A 711 81.86 6.64 -21.26
CA LEU A 711 81.19 7.69 -22.03
C LEU A 711 81.72 9.09 -21.69
N VAL A 712 82.07 9.36 -20.43
CA VAL A 712 82.76 10.61 -20.03
C VAL A 712 84.11 10.72 -20.74
N LYS A 713 84.87 9.61 -20.79
CA LYS A 713 86.12 9.51 -21.52
C LYS A 713 85.91 9.65 -23.04
N LEU A 714 84.94 8.95 -23.63
CA LEU A 714 84.59 9.08 -25.04
C LEU A 714 84.18 10.52 -25.40
N LYS A 715 83.43 11.21 -24.53
CA LYS A 715 83.10 12.63 -24.68
C LYS A 715 84.36 13.49 -24.73
N GLN A 716 85.32 13.28 -23.83
CA GLN A 716 86.58 14.01 -23.82
C GLN A 716 87.40 13.73 -25.08
N ASP A 717 87.51 12.47 -25.50
CA ASP A 717 88.25 12.08 -26.70
C ASP A 717 87.62 12.62 -27.99
N LEU A 718 86.28 12.61 -28.10
CA LEU A 718 85.55 13.25 -29.21
C LEU A 718 85.72 14.77 -29.20
N THR A 719 85.64 15.42 -28.03
CA THR A 719 85.84 16.87 -27.90
C THR A 719 87.27 17.27 -28.29
N ASN A 720 88.26 16.45 -27.89
CA ASN A 720 89.66 16.62 -28.31
C ASN A 720 89.82 16.45 -29.82
N LEU A 721 89.18 15.43 -30.42
CA LEU A 721 89.23 15.15 -31.85
C LEU A 721 88.60 16.28 -32.68
N GLU A 722 87.40 16.75 -32.31
CA GLU A 722 86.73 17.86 -32.98
C GLU A 722 87.52 19.17 -32.83
N SER A 723 88.13 19.42 -31.67
CA SER A 723 89.02 20.58 -31.44
C SER A 723 90.29 20.52 -32.32
N GLN A 724 90.92 19.35 -32.43
CA GLN A 724 92.09 19.15 -33.31
C GLN A 724 91.71 19.30 -34.79
N MET A 725 90.55 18.77 -35.20
CA MET A 725 90.02 18.95 -36.56
C MET A 725 89.71 20.41 -36.85
N ALA A 726 89.10 21.14 -35.91
CA ALA A 726 88.83 22.56 -36.04
C ALA A 726 90.12 23.39 -36.18
N ALA A 727 91.11 23.15 -35.31
CA ALA A 727 92.41 23.82 -35.36
C ALA A 727 93.15 23.54 -36.69
N ARG A 728 93.19 22.29 -37.14
CA ARG A 728 93.80 21.90 -38.43
C ARG A 728 93.07 22.54 -39.62
N ASN A 729 91.74 22.54 -39.62
CA ASN A 729 90.95 23.19 -40.66
C ASN A 729 91.17 24.70 -40.67
N GLN A 730 91.26 25.34 -39.49
CA GLN A 730 91.56 26.76 -39.37
C GLN A 730 92.97 27.10 -39.86
N GLN A 731 93.99 26.27 -39.57
CA GLN A 731 95.34 26.43 -40.10
C GLN A 731 95.37 26.37 -41.64
N ILE A 732 94.68 25.38 -42.23
CA ILE A 732 94.54 25.26 -43.70
C ILE A 732 93.78 26.45 -44.30
N ILE A 733 92.75 26.96 -43.61
CA ILE A 733 92.02 28.18 -44.01
C ILE A 733 92.94 29.40 -43.97
N SER A 734 93.70 29.61 -42.89
CA SER A 734 94.62 30.75 -42.76
C SER A 734 95.74 30.69 -43.80
N GLN A 735 96.33 29.53 -44.04
CA GLN A 735 97.33 29.34 -45.10
C GLN A 735 96.74 29.63 -46.49
N ALA A 736 95.51 29.18 -46.76
CA ALA A 736 94.80 29.48 -48.01
C ALA A 736 94.40 30.96 -48.13
N GLN A 737 94.13 31.65 -47.01
CA GLN A 737 93.86 33.10 -46.99
C GLN A 737 95.13 33.90 -47.21
N GLU A 738 96.26 33.52 -46.62
CA GLU A 738 97.57 34.15 -46.82
C GLU A 738 98.05 33.99 -48.29
N GLN A 739 97.95 32.78 -48.85
CA GLN A 739 98.19 32.54 -50.28
C GLN A 739 97.24 33.35 -51.18
N MET A 740 95.98 33.55 -50.77
CA MET A 740 95.02 34.40 -51.50
C MET A 740 95.45 35.87 -51.45
N LEU A 741 95.86 36.38 -50.28
CA LEU A 741 96.32 37.75 -50.10
C LEU A 741 97.59 38.04 -50.91
N GLY A 742 98.48 37.06 -51.07
CA GLY A 742 99.65 37.12 -51.96
C GLY A 742 99.38 36.81 -53.44
N ALA A 743 98.11 36.75 -53.86
CA ALA A 743 97.66 36.44 -55.22
C ALA A 743 98.11 35.07 -55.81
N GLN A 744 98.50 34.11 -54.96
CA GLN A 744 98.97 32.77 -55.34
C GLN A 744 97.79 31.81 -55.59
N PHE A 745 96.83 32.22 -56.42
CA PHE A 745 95.48 31.64 -56.49
C PHE A 745 95.41 30.13 -56.79
N ASP A 746 96.37 29.58 -57.53
CA ASP A 746 96.39 28.14 -57.84
C ASP A 746 96.95 27.31 -56.67
N ALA A 747 97.85 27.88 -55.86
CA ALA A 747 98.28 27.28 -54.58
C ALA A 747 97.12 27.26 -53.57
N VAL A 748 96.33 28.34 -53.49
CA VAL A 748 95.10 28.40 -52.67
C VAL A 748 94.17 27.23 -53.00
N LYS A 749 94.00 26.93 -54.30
CA LYS A 749 93.16 25.82 -54.76
C LYS A 749 93.71 24.46 -54.29
N GLN A 750 95.02 24.22 -54.41
CA GLN A 750 95.65 22.99 -53.94
C GLN A 750 95.56 22.84 -52.41
N THR A 751 95.89 23.89 -51.65
CA THR A 751 95.80 23.94 -50.18
C THR A 751 94.38 23.61 -49.71
N LEU A 752 93.35 24.25 -50.29
CA LEU A 752 91.95 23.97 -49.95
C LEU A 752 91.45 22.61 -50.44
N ASP A 753 92.08 22.01 -51.45
CA ASP A 753 91.72 20.67 -51.90
C ASP A 753 92.27 19.55 -51.00
N THR A 754 93.21 19.85 -50.10
CA THR A 754 93.60 18.92 -49.00
C THR A 754 92.50 18.70 -47.96
N LEU A 755 91.48 19.57 -47.91
CA LEU A 755 90.31 19.37 -47.07
C LEU A 755 89.39 18.32 -47.70
N ALA A 756 89.12 17.23 -46.96
CA ALA A 756 88.08 16.26 -47.32
C ALA A 756 86.74 16.98 -47.58
N GLN A 757 86.00 16.55 -48.61
CA GLN A 757 84.83 17.27 -49.12
C GLN A 757 83.76 17.56 -48.05
N GLU A 758 83.58 16.61 -47.14
CA GLU A 758 82.66 16.65 -45.99
C GLU A 758 83.08 17.60 -44.84
N ASN A 759 84.29 18.18 -44.88
CA ASN A 759 84.82 19.14 -43.91
C ASN A 759 84.95 20.56 -44.51
N ARG A 760 84.50 20.75 -45.76
CA ARG A 760 84.54 22.04 -46.46
C ARG A 760 83.37 22.92 -46.03
N THR A 761 83.62 23.81 -45.08
CA THR A 761 82.68 24.86 -44.63
C THR A 761 82.23 25.77 -45.79
N SER A 762 81.07 26.43 -45.64
CA SER A 762 80.58 27.40 -46.65
C SER A 762 81.61 28.50 -46.99
N SER A 763 82.45 28.90 -46.02
CA SER A 763 83.55 29.84 -46.24
C SER A 763 84.68 29.24 -47.09
N THR A 764 85.14 28.00 -46.84
CA THR A 764 86.15 27.35 -47.69
C THR A 764 85.69 27.17 -49.14
N ILE A 765 84.43 26.80 -49.35
CA ILE A 765 83.85 26.60 -50.70
C ILE A 765 83.82 27.94 -51.46
N LYS A 766 83.35 29.01 -50.81
CA LYS A 766 83.35 30.37 -51.38
C LYS A 766 84.79 30.88 -51.63
N LEU A 767 85.73 30.57 -50.74
CA LEU A 767 87.14 30.94 -50.90
C LEU A 767 87.78 30.24 -52.11
N ARG A 768 87.56 28.93 -52.28
CA ARG A 768 88.03 28.14 -53.44
C ARG A 768 87.41 28.62 -54.75
N GLN A 769 86.12 28.95 -54.76
CA GLN A 769 85.46 29.55 -55.94
C GLN A 769 86.05 30.92 -56.28
N LYS A 770 86.29 31.77 -55.27
CA LYS A 770 86.89 33.11 -55.45
C LYS A 770 88.32 33.02 -56.00
N ALA A 771 89.16 32.12 -55.49
CA ALA A 771 90.50 31.87 -56.03
C ALA A 771 90.44 31.49 -57.52
N HIS A 772 89.54 30.58 -57.90
CA HIS A 772 89.38 30.13 -59.29
C HIS A 772 88.92 31.27 -60.23
N GLN A 773 88.06 32.17 -59.76
CA GLN A 773 87.64 33.34 -60.53
C GLN A 773 88.77 34.38 -60.65
N LEU A 774 89.53 34.61 -59.57
CA LEU A 774 90.60 35.59 -59.55
C LEU A 774 91.84 35.14 -60.33
N SER A 775 92.21 33.85 -60.31
CA SER A 775 93.28 33.30 -61.16
C SER A 775 93.00 33.57 -62.64
N ALA A 776 91.80 33.19 -63.10
CA ALA A 776 91.35 33.41 -64.47
C ALA A 776 91.08 34.88 -64.83
N GLN A 777 91.07 35.81 -63.87
CA GLN A 777 91.07 37.26 -64.14
C GLN A 777 92.49 37.82 -64.16
N ARG A 778 93.34 37.45 -63.19
CA ARG A 778 94.76 37.82 -63.10
C ARG A 778 95.50 37.51 -64.40
N GLN A 779 95.32 36.31 -64.93
CA GLN A 779 96.03 35.87 -66.14
C GLN A 779 95.61 36.65 -67.39
N ARG A 780 94.32 37.04 -67.50
CA ARG A 780 93.83 37.92 -68.58
C ARG A 780 94.33 39.36 -68.43
N VAL A 781 94.34 39.90 -67.22
CA VAL A 781 94.88 41.24 -66.95
C VAL A 781 96.38 41.27 -67.20
N LEU A 782 97.15 40.26 -66.78
CA LEU A 782 98.57 40.16 -67.12
C LEU A 782 98.81 40.11 -68.64
N SER A 783 98.00 39.39 -69.43
CA SER A 783 98.12 39.45 -70.90
C SER A 783 97.72 40.80 -71.50
N SER A 784 96.66 41.44 -70.97
CA SER A 784 96.15 42.73 -71.47
C SER A 784 97.10 43.88 -71.12
N VAL A 785 97.57 43.92 -69.88
CA VAL A 785 98.52 44.90 -69.35
C VAL A 785 99.92 44.69 -69.93
N SER A 786 100.37 43.44 -70.11
CA SER A 786 101.63 43.19 -70.83
C SER A 786 101.55 43.69 -72.28
N ALA A 787 100.37 43.68 -72.90
CA ALA A 787 100.16 44.30 -74.21
C ALA A 787 100.02 45.83 -74.12
N ALA A 788 99.35 46.38 -73.11
CA ALA A 788 99.17 47.82 -72.94
C ALA A 788 100.50 48.53 -72.63
N LEU A 789 101.35 47.93 -71.80
CA LEU A 789 102.69 48.44 -71.47
C LEU A 789 103.69 48.24 -72.62
N SER A 790 103.62 47.13 -73.37
CA SER A 790 104.42 46.99 -74.60
C SER A 790 103.94 47.88 -75.75
N ASN A 791 102.82 48.59 -75.57
CA ASN A 791 102.31 49.65 -76.46
C ASN A 791 102.26 51.03 -75.73
N GLU A 792 103.01 51.19 -74.64
CA GLU A 792 103.20 52.44 -73.87
C GLU A 792 101.92 53.20 -73.45
N ASN A 793 100.76 52.55 -73.43
CA ASN A 793 99.50 53.22 -73.11
C ASN A 793 99.27 53.30 -71.59
N TYR A 794 100.09 54.12 -70.93
CA TYR A 794 100.12 54.22 -69.47
C TYR A 794 98.75 54.54 -68.88
N GLN A 795 97.96 55.46 -69.44
CA GLN A 795 96.66 55.76 -68.83
C GLN A 795 95.67 54.58 -68.93
N VAL A 796 95.71 53.79 -70.01
CA VAL A 796 94.96 52.52 -70.08
C VAL A 796 95.56 51.45 -69.16
N ALA A 797 96.87 51.47 -68.87
CA ALA A 797 97.45 50.63 -67.82
C ALA A 797 97.01 51.08 -66.40
N ILE A 798 97.00 52.38 -66.09
CA ILE A 798 96.45 52.94 -64.84
C ILE A 798 94.96 52.57 -64.70
N GLU A 799 94.22 52.56 -65.80
CA GLU A 799 92.81 52.15 -65.79
C GLU A 799 92.64 50.63 -65.72
N GLU A 800 93.36 49.78 -66.47
CA GLU A 800 93.21 48.32 -66.42
C GLU A 800 93.80 47.71 -65.14
N ILE A 801 95.04 48.06 -64.80
CA ILE A 801 95.70 47.64 -63.55
C ILE A 801 94.94 48.25 -62.37
N GLY A 802 94.56 49.53 -62.46
CA GLY A 802 93.75 50.20 -61.44
C GLY A 802 92.33 49.67 -61.30
N HIS A 803 91.72 49.16 -62.37
CA HIS A 803 90.41 48.51 -62.32
C HIS A 803 90.52 47.07 -61.82
N TYR A 804 91.61 46.35 -62.12
CA TYR A 804 91.89 45.04 -61.55
C TYR A 804 92.22 45.12 -60.05
N LEU A 805 93.12 46.01 -59.65
CA LEU A 805 93.50 46.18 -58.25
C LEU A 805 92.40 46.87 -57.45
N SER A 806 91.65 47.85 -57.97
CA SER A 806 90.43 48.32 -57.28
C SER A 806 89.29 47.28 -57.27
N LYS A 807 89.42 46.15 -58.00
CA LYS A 807 88.57 44.96 -57.84
C LYS A 807 89.12 43.99 -56.79
N ILE A 808 90.45 43.81 -56.66
CA ILE A 808 91.04 42.82 -55.73
C ILE A 808 91.52 43.39 -54.38
N ALA A 809 91.90 44.67 -54.30
CA ALA A 809 92.10 45.42 -53.05
C ALA A 809 90.78 45.66 -52.30
N LYS A 810 89.62 45.61 -52.97
CA LYS A 810 88.29 45.44 -52.33
C LYS A 810 88.13 44.10 -51.59
N ALA A 811 89.12 43.21 -51.71
CA ALA A 811 89.25 41.97 -50.95
C ALA A 811 90.57 41.92 -50.16
N ASP A 812 91.25 43.06 -50.00
CA ASP A 812 92.57 43.24 -49.35
C ASP A 812 93.74 42.44 -49.99
N ILE A 813 93.54 41.92 -51.20
CA ILE A 813 94.54 41.10 -51.91
C ILE A 813 95.60 42.01 -52.52
N LYS A 814 96.86 41.74 -52.15
CA LYS A 814 98.05 42.46 -52.59
C LYS A 814 98.80 41.62 -53.62
N ASP A 815 98.34 41.72 -54.86
CA ASP A 815 99.08 41.24 -56.01
C ASP A 815 100.29 42.15 -56.22
N LEU A 816 101.38 41.93 -55.47
CA LEU A 816 102.56 42.82 -55.46
C LEU A 816 103.10 43.08 -56.87
N GLN A 817 103.05 42.08 -57.74
CA GLN A 817 103.49 42.19 -59.13
C GLN A 817 102.71 43.27 -59.89
N LEU A 818 101.36 43.24 -59.83
CA LEU A 818 100.54 44.28 -60.46
C LEU A 818 100.45 45.56 -59.64
N GLN A 819 100.57 45.50 -58.31
CA GLN A 819 100.50 46.66 -57.40
C GLN A 819 101.75 47.54 -57.53
N GLN A 820 102.94 46.98 -57.78
CA GLN A 820 104.09 47.78 -58.23
C GLN A 820 103.73 48.56 -59.50
N MET A 821 103.09 47.89 -60.47
CA MET A 821 102.62 48.48 -61.72
C MET A 821 101.40 49.45 -61.56
N LEU A 822 100.92 49.72 -60.32
CA LEU A 822 99.85 50.69 -60.01
C LEU A 822 100.21 51.72 -58.94
N ASP A 823 101.15 51.46 -58.04
CA ASP A 823 101.67 52.53 -57.15
C ASP A 823 102.68 53.42 -57.89
N GLU A 824 103.07 52.99 -59.08
CA GLU A 824 103.34 53.87 -60.21
C GLU A 824 102.11 54.82 -60.57
N ALA A 825 100.94 54.86 -59.82
CA ALA A 825 99.61 55.56 -60.10
C ALA A 825 98.22 55.91 -59.19
N GLN A 826 97.62 55.52 -57.93
CA GLN A 826 96.04 55.62 -57.49
C GLN A 826 95.03 56.19 -56.20
N GLY A 827 94.38 55.48 -55.13
CA GLY A 827 92.91 55.43 -54.41
C GLY A 827 92.09 56.31 -53.22
N LYS A 828 90.84 55.97 -52.52
CA LYS A 828 89.67 56.81 -51.70
C LYS A 828 88.55 56.23 -50.52
N VAL A 829 87.39 56.88 -49.89
CA VAL A 829 86.55 56.66 -48.49
C VAL A 829 84.87 56.88 -48.11
N SER A 830 84.13 56.71 -46.86
CA SER A 830 82.55 56.88 -46.40
C SER A 830 81.81 56.86 -44.84
N ALA A 831 80.39 56.96 -44.46
CA ALA A 831 79.53 57.04 -43.04
C ALA A 831 77.82 56.82 -42.87
N ALA A 832 76.73 56.90 -41.89
CA ALA A 832 76.07 57.08 -40.40
C ALA A 832 74.36 56.88 -40.11
N ILE A 833 73.32 57.00 -39.09
CA ILE A 833 72.74 56.96 -37.54
C ILE A 833 71.05 57.10 -37.13
N ARG A 834 70.24 56.70 -35.94
CA ARG A 834 68.62 56.76 -35.51
C ARG A 834 67.82 56.47 -34.00
N ASP A 835 66.44 56.73 -33.58
CA ASP A 835 65.28 56.10 -32.53
C ASP A 835 63.96 56.69 -31.54
N LYS A 836 62.99 56.00 -30.66
CA LYS A 836 61.49 56.33 -29.95
C LYS A 836 60.80 55.67 -28.49
N LYS A 837 59.55 55.59 -27.68
CA LYS A 837 57.98 56.01 -27.28
C LYS A 837 56.95 55.30 -26.01
N LEU A 838 55.83 55.79 -25.18
CA LEU A 838 54.64 55.08 -24.20
C LEU A 838 53.34 55.74 -23.20
N ILE A 839 52.26 55.10 -22.39
CA ILE A 839 50.97 55.63 -21.42
C ILE A 839 49.83 54.77 -20.36
N LYS A 840 48.74 55.21 -19.44
CA LYS A 840 47.64 54.47 -18.39
C LYS A 840 46.21 55.07 -17.53
N LEU A 841 45.23 54.41 -16.61
CA LEU A 841 43.81 54.83 -15.80
C LEU A 841 42.87 54.06 -14.51
N GLY A 842 41.61 54.44 -13.79
CA GLY A 842 40.60 53.76 -12.62
C GLY A 842 39.12 54.30 -11.81
N ILE A 843 38.20 53.64 -10.83
CA ILE A 843 36.70 53.98 -10.10
C ILE A 843 35.83 53.27 -8.72
N VAL A 844 34.61 53.67 -7.96
CA VAL A 844 33.59 53.03 -6.76
C VAL A 844 32.18 53.74 -5.99
N ALA A 845 31.11 53.52 -4.95
CA ALA A 845 30.00 52.61 -4.08
C ALA A 845 28.86 53.14 -2.82
N VAL A 846 27.62 52.56 -2.20
CA VAL A 846 26.58 52.96 -0.92
C VAL A 846 25.08 52.25 -0.28
N GLY A 847 24.35 52.40 1.01
CA GLY A 847 22.77 52.17 1.59
C GLY A 847 22.04 51.72 3.14
N VAL A 848 20.69 51.94 3.75
CA VAL A 848 19.79 51.33 5.08
C VAL A 848 18.32 51.88 5.90
N ALA A 849 17.31 51.20 6.77
CA ALA A 849 16.14 51.63 7.92
C ALA A 849 14.75 50.80 8.64
N VAL A 850 13.96 51.01 9.90
CA VAL A 850 12.44 50.53 10.52
C VAL A 850 11.73 50.57 12.14
N MET A 851 10.33 50.51 12.66
CA MET A 851 9.56 50.28 14.15
C MET A 851 7.86 50.28 14.64
N LEU A 852 7.16 49.86 15.89
CA LEU A 852 5.58 49.82 16.50
C LEU A 852 4.94 49.52 18.11
N ILE A 853 3.58 49.68 18.72
CA ILE A 853 2.80 49.24 20.15
C ILE A 853 1.14 49.46 20.71
N THR A 854 0.40 48.96 21.90
CA THR A 854 -1.17 49.07 22.53
C THR A 854 -1.83 48.75 24.12
N GLY A 855 -3.21 48.82 24.66
CA GLY A 855 -3.97 48.42 26.11
C GLY A 855 -5.58 48.71 26.75
N ALA A 856 -6.28 48.21 27.96
CA ALA A 856 -7.81 48.40 28.65
C ALA A 856 -8.47 47.94 30.20
N VAL A 857 -9.81 48.16 30.83
CA VAL A 857 -10.52 47.76 32.29
C VAL A 857 -12.19 47.79 32.83
N ILE A 858 -12.82 47.63 34.17
CA ILE A 858 -14.34 47.27 34.78
C ILE A 858 -15.21 47.78 36.21
N LYS A 859 -16.37 47.19 36.94
CA LYS A 859 -17.56 47.73 37.99
C LYS A 859 -18.56 46.92 39.17
N ILE A 860 -19.42 47.42 40.26
CA ILE A 860 -20.62 46.81 41.22
C ILE A 860 -21.61 47.63 42.32
N ASN A 861 -22.72 47.06 42.95
CA ASN A 861 -23.57 47.35 44.26
C ASN A 861 -24.85 48.33 44.40
N LEU A 862 -25.81 48.48 45.43
CA LEU A 862 -26.55 47.72 46.58
C LEU A 862 -27.72 48.53 47.40
N ASP A 863 -28.52 48.01 48.42
CA ASP A 863 -29.83 48.52 49.11
C ASP A 863 -29.94 48.63 50.70
N ALA A 864 -30.83 49.51 51.30
CA ALA A 864 -31.52 49.39 52.66
C ALA A 864 -32.29 50.67 53.21
N GLN A 865 -33.47 51.08 52.68
CA GLN A 865 -34.24 52.26 53.20
C GLN A 865 -35.79 52.13 53.10
N VAL A 866 -36.32 50.91 53.24
CA VAL A 866 -37.64 50.54 52.69
C VAL A 866 -38.79 50.51 53.72
N VAL A 867 -38.53 50.27 55.01
CA VAL A 867 -39.58 49.90 56.00
C VAL A 867 -40.63 50.97 56.27
N GLU A 868 -40.26 52.21 56.61
CA GLU A 868 -41.26 53.29 56.81
C GLU A 868 -41.89 53.72 55.47
N THR A 869 -41.17 53.50 54.38
CA THR A 869 -41.62 53.72 53.00
C THR A 869 -42.67 52.68 52.57
N ALA A 870 -42.64 51.46 53.13
CA ALA A 870 -43.50 50.34 52.78
C ALA A 870 -44.97 50.61 53.13
N LEU A 871 -45.26 50.87 54.40
CA LEU A 871 -46.62 51.16 54.89
C LEU A 871 -47.27 52.37 54.20
N ALA A 872 -46.47 53.40 53.89
CA ALA A 872 -46.93 54.57 53.14
C ALA A 872 -47.24 54.28 51.65
N ASN A 873 -46.72 53.17 51.11
CA ASN A 873 -46.83 52.75 49.71
C ASN A 873 -47.69 51.48 49.51
N LEU A 874 -48.47 51.06 50.52
CA LEU A 874 -49.33 49.85 50.52
C LEU A 874 -48.59 48.50 50.60
N ASP A 875 -47.29 48.47 50.87
CA ASP A 875 -46.60 47.22 51.21
C ASP A 875 -47.02 46.78 52.63
N TRP A 876 -48.00 45.88 52.64
CA TRP A 876 -48.58 45.25 53.82
C TRP A 876 -47.74 44.09 54.34
N GLU A 877 -46.81 43.53 53.54
CA GLU A 877 -46.06 42.33 53.91
C GLU A 877 -44.92 42.72 54.86
N THR A 878 -44.15 43.76 54.52
CA THR A 878 -43.22 44.43 55.44
C THR A 878 -43.96 45.01 56.67
N ALA A 879 -45.22 45.41 56.51
CA ALA A 879 -46.04 45.90 57.62
C ALA A 879 -46.38 44.78 58.62
N LEU A 880 -46.85 43.63 58.15
CA LEU A 880 -47.23 42.50 59.01
C LEU A 880 -46.03 41.69 59.51
N GLU A 881 -44.85 41.80 58.89
CA GLU A 881 -43.60 41.25 59.47
C GLU A 881 -43.10 42.06 60.69
N LEU A 882 -43.61 43.29 60.87
CA LEU A 882 -43.22 44.22 61.96
C LEU A 882 -44.36 44.56 62.94
N ASP A 883 -45.63 44.48 62.51
CA ASP A 883 -46.84 44.60 63.31
C ASP A 883 -47.89 43.55 62.86
N PRO A 884 -47.75 42.27 63.29
CA PRO A 884 -48.51 41.16 62.70
C PRO A 884 -50.03 41.18 62.88
N ASP A 885 -50.54 41.95 63.85
CA ASP A 885 -51.98 42.09 64.13
C ASP A 885 -52.59 43.35 63.45
N ASN A 886 -51.85 44.05 62.59
CA ASN A 886 -52.27 45.35 62.06
C ASN A 886 -53.57 45.26 61.24
N ALA A 887 -54.64 45.91 61.71
CA ALA A 887 -55.96 45.78 61.10
C ALA A 887 -56.06 46.34 59.67
N GLU A 888 -55.28 47.36 59.30
CA GLU A 888 -55.25 47.83 57.90
C GLU A 888 -54.27 46.98 57.07
N GLY A 889 -53.17 46.49 57.65
CA GLY A 889 -52.29 45.48 57.02
C GLY A 889 -53.03 44.19 56.66
N LEU A 890 -53.87 43.66 57.56
CA LEU A 890 -54.72 42.48 57.35
C LEU A 890 -55.88 42.76 56.38
N ARG A 891 -56.40 43.99 56.35
CA ARG A 891 -57.45 44.41 55.41
C ARG A 891 -56.88 44.65 54.01
N LEU A 892 -55.69 45.24 53.91
CA LEU A 892 -54.91 45.31 52.68
C LEU A 892 -54.52 43.90 52.23
N GLN A 893 -54.07 43.01 53.10
CA GLN A 893 -53.86 41.59 52.79
C GLN A 893 -55.14 40.91 52.28
N ALA A 894 -56.34 41.25 52.76
CA ALA A 894 -57.58 40.68 52.24
C ALA A 894 -58.00 41.25 50.86
N VAL A 895 -57.87 42.56 50.67
CA VAL A 895 -58.11 43.23 49.37
C VAL A 895 -57.05 42.82 48.35
N GLU A 896 -55.80 42.70 48.79
CA GLU A 896 -54.66 42.29 48.00
C GLU A 896 -54.62 40.78 47.79
N ASN A 897 -55.12 39.91 48.67
CA ASN A 897 -55.29 38.49 48.32
C ASN A 897 -56.29 38.33 47.16
N ASN A 898 -57.32 39.17 47.08
CA ASN A 898 -58.25 39.18 45.95
C ASN A 898 -57.62 39.86 44.71
N ALA A 899 -56.93 40.99 44.89
CA ALA A 899 -56.19 41.65 43.82
C ALA A 899 -54.95 40.84 43.37
N ALA A 900 -54.43 39.92 44.19
CA ALA A 900 -53.33 38.99 43.94
C ALA A 900 -53.83 37.65 43.43
N VAL A 901 -55.10 37.26 43.65
CA VAL A 901 -55.77 36.34 42.73
C VAL A 901 -55.81 36.97 41.34
N VAL A 902 -56.26 38.22 41.18
CA VAL A 902 -56.27 38.90 39.86
C VAL A 902 -54.86 39.15 39.28
N VAL A 903 -53.88 39.50 40.11
CA VAL A 903 -52.50 39.79 39.71
C VAL A 903 -51.69 38.50 39.51
N ALA A 904 -51.95 37.42 40.26
CA ALA A 904 -51.37 36.11 39.97
C ALA A 904 -52.03 35.45 38.76
N LEU A 905 -53.33 35.64 38.52
CA LEU A 905 -53.98 35.27 37.25
C LEU A 905 -53.33 35.99 36.05
N THR A 906 -53.06 37.30 36.16
CA THR A 906 -52.40 38.07 35.08
C THR A 906 -50.87 37.87 35.01
N LYS A 907 -50.21 37.42 36.08
CA LYS A 907 -48.82 36.93 36.09
C LYS A 907 -48.69 35.43 35.72
N GLY A 908 -49.78 34.68 35.66
CA GLY A 908 -49.82 33.24 35.40
C GLY A 908 -49.51 32.31 36.59
N ASP A 909 -49.36 32.84 37.81
CA ASP A 909 -49.02 32.05 39.00
C ASP A 909 -50.23 31.40 39.67
N TRP A 910 -50.67 30.30 39.07
CA TRP A 910 -51.74 29.45 39.60
C TRP A 910 -51.51 28.93 41.03
N ARG A 911 -50.26 28.85 41.52
CA ARG A 911 -50.01 28.29 42.86
C ARG A 911 -50.54 29.24 43.91
N THR A 912 -50.18 30.52 43.78
CA THR A 912 -50.69 31.59 44.63
C THR A 912 -52.21 31.68 44.49
N VAL A 913 -52.77 31.68 43.27
CA VAL A 913 -54.24 31.68 43.06
C VAL A 913 -54.92 30.55 43.81
N ILE A 914 -54.47 29.29 43.67
CA ILE A 914 -55.10 28.13 44.30
C ILE A 914 -54.82 28.02 45.81
N SER A 915 -53.77 28.66 46.31
CA SER A 915 -53.54 28.77 47.77
C SER A 915 -54.45 29.80 48.44
N LEU A 916 -54.91 30.81 47.70
CA LEU A 916 -55.78 31.89 48.19
C LEU A 916 -57.27 31.63 47.91
N ASP A 917 -57.58 31.00 46.77
CA ASP A 917 -58.92 30.60 46.34
C ASP A 917 -58.85 29.20 45.67
N PRO A 918 -59.01 28.10 46.44
CA PRO A 918 -58.81 26.73 45.95
C PRO A 918 -59.77 26.30 44.84
N ASP A 919 -60.95 26.90 44.75
CA ASP A 919 -61.99 26.58 43.77
C ASP A 919 -61.95 27.51 42.53
N ASN A 920 -60.96 28.41 42.45
CA ASN A 920 -60.87 29.41 41.38
C ASN A 920 -60.78 28.75 39.99
N SER A 921 -61.79 28.94 39.14
CA SER A 921 -61.90 28.20 37.87
C SER A 921 -60.77 28.50 36.88
N GLU A 922 -60.29 29.74 36.79
CA GLU A 922 -59.15 30.09 35.93
C GLU A 922 -57.81 29.75 36.60
N GLY A 923 -57.73 29.82 37.94
CA GLY A 923 -56.61 29.25 38.71
C GLY A 923 -56.44 27.74 38.49
N LEU A 924 -57.54 26.99 38.45
CA LEU A 924 -57.57 25.55 38.18
C LEU A 924 -57.22 25.27 36.72
N ARG A 925 -57.64 26.13 35.79
CA ARG A 925 -57.25 26.06 34.37
C ARG A 925 -55.76 26.33 34.19
N LEU A 926 -55.21 27.36 34.82
CA LEU A 926 -53.78 27.66 34.81
C LEU A 926 -52.98 26.58 35.54
N GLN A 927 -53.52 25.96 36.60
CA GLN A 927 -52.94 24.77 37.23
C GLN A 927 -52.88 23.60 36.25
N ALA A 928 -53.96 23.32 35.50
CA ALA A 928 -53.99 22.25 34.52
C ALA A 928 -53.01 22.52 33.36
N ALA A 929 -53.00 23.76 32.86
CA ALA A 929 -52.05 24.23 31.84
C ALA A 929 -50.60 24.11 32.34
N ALA A 930 -50.30 24.56 33.56
CA ALA A 930 -48.97 24.47 34.13
C ALA A 930 -48.58 23.05 34.58
N LYS A 931 -49.52 22.17 34.91
CA LYS A 931 -49.28 20.72 35.06
C LYS A 931 -48.90 20.10 33.71
N LYS A 932 -49.57 20.49 32.61
CA LYS A 932 -49.20 20.11 31.25
C LYS A 932 -47.83 20.67 30.85
N THR A 933 -47.56 21.96 31.09
CA THR A 933 -46.24 22.57 30.84
C THR A 933 -45.15 21.99 31.74
N MET A 934 -45.45 21.59 32.99
CA MET A 934 -44.51 20.85 33.84
C MET A 934 -44.27 19.41 33.35
N ALA A 935 -45.25 18.76 32.72
CA ALA A 935 -45.05 17.48 32.03
C ALA A 935 -44.19 17.68 30.76
N GLU A 936 -44.44 18.73 29.99
CA GLU A 936 -43.62 19.12 28.82
C GLU A 936 -42.18 19.52 29.23
N ILE A 937 -42.00 20.19 30.38
CA ILE A 937 -40.69 20.51 30.96
C ILE A 937 -39.99 19.25 31.48
N ARG A 938 -40.71 18.32 32.13
CA ARG A 938 -40.16 17.02 32.55
C ARG A 938 -39.75 16.16 31.36
N ALA A 939 -40.54 16.15 30.27
CA ALA A 939 -40.15 15.50 29.03
C ALA A 939 -38.93 16.17 28.36
N ARG A 940 -38.83 17.51 28.43
CA ARG A 940 -37.70 18.29 27.88
C ARG A 940 -36.48 18.39 28.81
N ALA A 941 -36.53 17.75 29.98
CA ALA A 941 -35.44 17.75 30.95
C ALA A 941 -34.22 17.02 30.37
N PRO A 942 -32.99 17.52 30.58
CA PRO A 942 -31.81 16.74 30.26
C PRO A 942 -31.73 15.55 31.24
N ILE A 943 -31.56 14.35 30.68
CA ILE A 943 -31.33 13.12 31.46
C ILE A 943 -29.84 12.89 31.63
N THR A 944 -29.46 12.17 32.69
CA THR A 944 -28.11 11.63 32.85
C THR A 944 -28.22 10.13 33.07
N ASN A 945 -27.46 9.35 32.32
CA ASN A 945 -27.54 7.89 32.30
C ASN A 945 -26.51 7.25 33.27
N MET A 946 -26.43 5.91 33.33
CA MET A 946 -25.60 5.22 34.33
C MET A 946 -24.09 5.47 34.18
N ILE A 947 -23.63 5.75 32.95
CA ILE A 947 -22.22 6.10 32.64
C ILE A 947 -21.97 7.62 32.68
N ASN A 948 -22.80 8.37 33.41
CA ASN A 948 -22.79 9.84 33.52
C ASN A 948 -22.93 10.59 32.18
N MET A 949 -23.50 9.95 31.15
CA MET A 949 -23.76 10.60 29.87
C MET A 949 -24.98 11.50 29.96
N LYS A 950 -24.79 12.79 29.68
CA LYS A 950 -25.85 13.81 29.66
C LYS A 950 -26.50 13.84 28.28
N LEU A 951 -27.79 13.53 28.20
CA LEU A 951 -28.58 13.60 26.97
C LEU A 951 -29.69 14.65 27.08
N LYS A 952 -29.99 15.31 25.97
CA LYS A 952 -30.95 16.41 25.85
C LYS A 952 -32.07 16.00 24.89
N LEU A 953 -33.33 16.16 25.30
CA LEU A 953 -34.45 15.96 24.38
C LEU A 953 -34.43 17.04 23.29
N ILE A 954 -34.35 16.59 22.04
CA ILE A 954 -34.64 17.35 20.83
C ILE A 954 -36.09 17.03 20.44
N THR A 955 -36.92 18.05 20.33
CA THR A 955 -38.33 17.89 19.95
C THR A 955 -38.47 17.68 18.45
N ALA A 956 -39.41 16.83 18.03
CA ALA A 956 -39.86 16.71 16.64
C ALA A 956 -40.13 18.07 15.99
N GLY A 957 -39.79 18.22 14.71
CA GLY A 957 -39.91 19.50 14.00
C GLY A 957 -39.33 19.47 12.58
N THR A 958 -39.46 20.60 11.89
CA THR A 958 -39.08 20.72 10.47
C THR A 958 -38.06 21.84 10.28
N PHE A 959 -37.03 21.60 9.45
CA PHE A 959 -35.94 22.53 9.19
C PHE A 959 -35.52 22.55 7.72
N MET A 960 -34.61 23.46 7.36
CA MET A 960 -33.94 23.46 6.06
C MET A 960 -32.58 22.77 6.19
N MET A 961 -32.48 21.57 5.62
CA MET A 961 -31.25 20.80 5.52
C MET A 961 -30.46 21.27 4.28
N GLY A 962 -29.13 21.23 4.31
CA GLY A 962 -28.27 21.75 3.23
C GLY A 962 -28.07 23.27 3.22
N SER A 963 -27.21 23.78 2.33
CA SER A 963 -26.80 25.19 2.29
C SER A 963 -27.42 25.95 1.10
N PRO A 964 -27.76 27.24 1.27
CA PRO A 964 -28.46 28.00 0.23
C PRO A 964 -27.55 28.20 -0.99
N ILE A 965 -28.15 28.38 -2.17
CA ILE A 965 -27.41 28.46 -3.45
C ILE A 965 -26.48 29.68 -3.58
N ASN A 966 -26.55 30.61 -2.62
CA ASN A 966 -25.68 31.80 -2.51
C ASN A 966 -24.61 31.70 -1.40
N ASP A 967 -24.51 30.57 -0.69
CA ASP A 967 -23.33 30.28 0.15
C ASP A 967 -22.13 30.08 -0.78
N THR A 968 -21.10 30.91 -0.62
CA THR A 968 -19.91 30.94 -1.50
C THR A 968 -18.93 29.79 -1.25
N VAL A 969 -19.07 29.04 -0.14
CA VAL A 969 -18.26 27.85 0.17
C VAL A 969 -19.03 26.53 0.11
N ARG A 970 -20.31 26.60 -0.29
CA ARG A 970 -21.18 25.44 -0.55
C ARG A 970 -20.56 24.43 -1.53
N LYS A 971 -20.69 23.14 -1.22
CA LYS A 971 -20.47 22.03 -2.17
C LYS A 971 -21.74 21.69 -2.95
N HIS A 972 -21.60 21.07 -4.13
CA HIS A 972 -22.72 20.76 -5.02
C HIS A 972 -23.76 19.84 -4.37
N TYR A 973 -23.32 18.86 -3.57
CA TYR A 973 -24.17 17.92 -2.83
C TYR A 973 -24.98 18.53 -1.66
N GLU A 974 -24.68 19.76 -1.22
CA GLU A 974 -25.40 20.42 -0.11
C GLU A 974 -26.76 21.00 -0.57
N THR A 975 -27.58 20.18 -1.24
CA THR A 975 -28.89 20.58 -1.78
C THR A 975 -29.80 21.08 -0.65
N GLN A 976 -30.13 22.37 -0.65
CA GLN A 976 -31.02 22.92 0.35
C GLN A 976 -32.47 22.47 0.11
N HIS A 977 -33.03 21.75 1.08
CA HIS A 977 -34.36 21.16 1.02
C HIS A 977 -34.99 21.11 2.43
N LYS A 978 -36.29 20.82 2.49
CA LYS A 978 -37.07 20.85 3.74
C LYS A 978 -37.21 19.43 4.30
N VAL A 979 -36.76 19.21 5.53
CA VAL A 979 -36.78 17.90 6.21
C VAL A 979 -37.51 18.01 7.54
N THR A 980 -38.38 17.04 7.81
CA THR A 980 -39.11 16.89 9.08
C THR A 980 -38.55 15.69 9.86
N ILE A 981 -38.19 15.90 11.12
CA ILE A 981 -37.96 14.82 12.07
C ILE A 981 -39.29 14.60 12.82
N SER A 982 -39.94 13.45 12.63
CA SER A 982 -41.33 13.24 13.11
C SER A 982 -41.41 12.87 14.58
N LYS A 983 -40.37 12.24 15.13
CA LYS A 983 -40.28 11.82 16.53
C LYS A 983 -39.34 12.74 17.30
N SER A 984 -39.63 12.92 18.60
CA SER A 984 -38.67 13.56 19.51
C SER A 984 -37.69 12.50 20.00
N PHE A 985 -36.44 12.87 20.22
CA PHE A 985 -35.35 11.95 20.59
C PHE A 985 -34.39 12.62 21.57
N TYR A 986 -33.74 11.83 22.43
CA TYR A 986 -32.65 12.35 23.26
C TYR A 986 -31.34 12.25 22.48
N ILE A 987 -30.52 13.30 22.44
CA ILE A 987 -29.16 13.23 21.89
C ILE A 987 -28.14 13.61 22.96
N GLN A 988 -26.97 12.99 22.94
CA GLN A 988 -25.88 13.32 23.84
C GLN A 988 -25.44 14.79 23.65
N THR A 989 -25.27 15.51 24.76
CA THR A 989 -24.87 16.92 24.77
C THR A 989 -23.45 17.17 24.25
N THR A 990 -22.61 16.13 24.27
CA THR A 990 -21.23 16.09 23.76
C THR A 990 -21.04 14.86 22.89
N GLU A 991 -19.83 14.67 22.36
CA GLU A 991 -19.33 13.41 21.84
C GLU A 991 -19.06 12.40 22.97
N VAL A 992 -18.98 11.11 22.64
CA VAL A 992 -18.60 10.05 23.58
C VAL A 992 -17.17 10.27 24.05
N THR A 993 -17.01 10.35 25.36
CA THR A 993 -15.71 10.60 26.00
C THR A 993 -14.89 9.32 26.17
N ARG A 994 -13.57 9.48 26.32
CA ARG A 994 -12.62 8.38 26.57
C ARG A 994 -12.99 7.57 27.81
N GLY A 995 -13.52 8.22 28.85
CA GLY A 995 -14.04 7.58 30.07
C GLY A 995 -15.28 6.73 29.80
N GLN A 996 -16.28 7.29 29.13
CA GLN A 996 -17.51 6.57 28.76
C GLN A 996 -17.21 5.35 27.88
N TRP A 997 -16.35 5.53 26.85
CA TRP A 997 -15.88 4.43 26.02
C TRP A 997 -15.23 3.32 26.84
N LYS A 998 -14.30 3.66 27.74
CA LYS A 998 -13.59 2.67 28.55
C LYS A 998 -14.52 1.87 29.48
N VAL A 999 -15.61 2.47 29.96
CA VAL A 999 -16.61 1.76 30.79
C VAL A 999 -17.38 0.71 29.96
N VAL A 1000 -17.89 1.07 28.78
CA VAL A 1000 -18.77 0.20 27.97
C VAL A 1000 -17.99 -0.81 27.11
N MET A 1001 -16.80 -0.43 26.62
CA MET A 1001 -16.04 -1.22 25.65
C MET A 1001 -14.78 -1.88 26.24
N GLY A 1002 -14.25 -1.38 27.36
CA GLY A 1002 -12.97 -1.83 27.94
C GLY A 1002 -11.70 -1.49 27.13
N THR A 1003 -11.84 -1.24 25.83
CA THR A 1003 -10.75 -0.98 24.87
C THR A 1003 -10.27 0.47 24.86
N LYS A 1004 -9.17 0.72 24.15
CA LYS A 1004 -8.56 2.04 23.96
C LYS A 1004 -8.11 2.22 22.49
N PRO A 1005 -8.99 2.69 21.58
CA PRO A 1005 -8.62 2.94 20.18
C PRO A 1005 -7.70 4.15 20.01
N TRP A 1006 -7.83 5.20 20.83
CA TRP A 1006 -6.89 6.33 20.84
C TRP A 1006 -5.57 5.92 21.53
N GLY A 1007 -4.51 5.64 20.78
CA GLY A 1007 -3.24 5.26 21.45
C GLY A 1007 -2.04 4.89 20.60
N ILE A 1008 -2.19 4.64 19.31
CA ILE A 1008 -1.07 4.27 18.43
C ILE A 1008 -1.12 5.14 17.17
N ALA A 1009 -0.26 6.15 17.12
CA ALA A 1009 -0.04 6.98 15.93
C ALA A 1009 1.20 6.46 15.18
N ALA A 1010 1.01 5.96 13.96
CA ALA A 1010 2.07 5.33 13.16
C ALA A 1010 3.12 6.32 12.60
N ASP A 1011 2.95 7.62 12.86
CA ASP A 1011 3.81 8.73 12.44
C ASP A 1011 4.54 9.41 13.62
N GLY A 1012 4.30 8.98 14.86
CA GLY A 1012 4.87 9.59 16.06
C GLY A 1012 4.14 10.84 16.57
N GLY A 1013 2.95 11.16 16.03
CA GLY A 1013 2.09 12.21 16.57
C GLY A 1013 1.73 11.96 18.04
N SER A 1014 1.78 12.99 18.89
CA SER A 1014 1.53 12.84 20.32
C SER A 1014 0.08 12.51 20.61
N ALA A 1015 -0.19 11.27 21.05
CA ALA A 1015 -1.49 10.90 21.61
C ALA A 1015 -1.79 11.79 22.83
N GLY A 1016 -2.70 12.75 22.67
CA GLY A 1016 -3.10 13.69 23.72
C GLY A 1016 -3.64 12.97 24.97
N THR A 1017 -3.61 13.67 26.11
CA THR A 1017 -3.66 13.14 27.49
C THR A 1017 -4.64 11.99 27.76
N GLU A 1018 -4.32 11.11 28.71
CA GLU A 1018 -5.19 10.00 29.17
C GLU A 1018 -6.46 10.45 29.93
N ASP A 1019 -6.77 11.74 29.97
CA ASP A 1019 -7.94 12.28 30.65
C ASP A 1019 -9.25 11.71 30.07
N ALA A 1020 -10.09 11.20 30.97
CA ALA A 1020 -11.37 10.59 30.69
C ALA A 1020 -12.37 11.54 30.00
N ASN A 1021 -12.21 12.86 30.12
CA ASN A 1021 -13.15 13.87 29.59
C ASN A 1021 -12.85 14.29 28.14
N TYR A 1022 -11.74 13.82 27.55
CA TYR A 1022 -11.43 14.05 26.15
C TYR A 1022 -12.38 13.25 25.24
N ALA A 1023 -12.64 13.71 24.02
CA ALA A 1023 -13.39 12.93 23.04
C ALA A 1023 -12.63 11.63 22.67
N ALA A 1024 -13.38 10.53 22.56
CA ALA A 1024 -12.88 9.28 22.02
C ALA A 1024 -12.65 9.42 20.50
N SER A 1025 -11.48 8.99 20.02
CA SER A 1025 -11.14 8.99 18.60
C SER A 1025 -10.49 7.70 18.15
N HIS A 1026 -10.16 7.60 16.85
CA HIS A 1026 -9.78 6.35 16.18
C HIS A 1026 -10.93 5.32 16.17
N VAL A 1027 -12.15 5.77 16.44
CA VAL A 1027 -13.36 4.94 16.46
C VAL A 1027 -13.82 4.71 15.02
N ASN A 1028 -14.09 3.46 14.66
CA ASN A 1028 -14.74 3.11 13.40
C ASN A 1028 -16.26 2.96 13.58
N TRP A 1029 -17.02 2.97 12.47
CA TRP A 1029 -18.48 2.99 12.54
C TRP A 1029 -19.06 1.76 13.25
N PHE A 1030 -18.49 0.57 12.99
CA PHE A 1030 -18.96 -0.68 13.57
C PHE A 1030 -18.75 -0.72 15.10
N THR A 1031 -17.61 -0.25 15.60
CA THR A 1031 -17.33 -0.19 17.04
C THR A 1031 -18.13 0.90 17.76
N ALA A 1032 -18.50 2.00 17.07
CA ALA A 1032 -19.47 2.97 17.58
C ALA A 1032 -20.89 2.38 17.70
N ILE A 1033 -21.31 1.57 16.73
CA ILE A 1033 -22.58 0.81 16.79
C ILE A 1033 -22.55 -0.23 17.92
N GLU A 1034 -21.42 -0.92 18.13
CA GLU A 1034 -21.28 -1.90 19.21
C GLU A 1034 -21.29 -1.23 20.61
N PHE A 1035 -20.67 -0.06 20.77
CA PHE A 1035 -20.84 0.76 21.97
C PHE A 1035 -22.33 1.03 22.25
N CYS A 1036 -23.08 1.45 21.22
CA CYS A 1036 -24.51 1.72 21.34
C CYS A 1036 -25.30 0.45 21.72
N ARG A 1037 -24.99 -0.71 21.13
CA ARG A 1037 -25.63 -2.01 21.46
C ARG A 1037 -25.37 -2.44 22.90
N ARG A 1038 -24.13 -2.33 23.39
CA ARG A 1038 -23.76 -2.71 24.77
C ARG A 1038 -24.49 -1.85 25.79
N LEU A 1039 -24.41 -0.53 25.65
CA LEU A 1039 -25.14 0.41 26.51
C LEU A 1039 -26.67 0.20 26.42
N SER A 1040 -27.19 -0.23 25.27
CA SER A 1040 -28.61 -0.57 25.12
C SER A 1040 -29.04 -1.80 25.93
N ARG A 1041 -28.20 -2.85 25.93
CA ARG A 1041 -28.43 -4.05 26.74
C ARG A 1041 -28.30 -3.75 28.24
N GLU A 1042 -27.33 -2.92 28.61
CA GLU A 1042 -27.01 -2.60 30.01
C GLU A 1042 -28.10 -1.76 30.70
N GLU A 1043 -28.65 -0.75 30.02
CA GLU A 1043 -29.75 0.07 30.57
C GLU A 1043 -31.16 -0.41 30.19
N GLY A 1044 -31.28 -1.36 29.26
CA GLY A 1044 -32.57 -1.79 28.70
C GLY A 1044 -33.27 -0.69 27.87
N LYS A 1045 -32.49 0.14 27.16
CA LYS A 1045 -32.95 1.32 26.40
C LYS A 1045 -32.37 1.34 24.99
N THR A 1046 -33.13 1.76 23.99
CA THR A 1046 -32.59 1.87 22.62
C THR A 1046 -31.63 3.05 22.49
N TYR A 1047 -30.33 2.76 22.41
CA TYR A 1047 -29.27 3.70 22.02
C TYR A 1047 -28.75 3.38 20.62
N ARG A 1048 -28.47 4.40 19.82
CA ARG A 1048 -27.96 4.30 18.44
C ARG A 1048 -27.17 5.55 18.03
N LEU A 1049 -26.53 5.50 16.86
CA LEU A 1049 -26.06 6.72 16.21
C LEU A 1049 -27.25 7.60 15.75
N PRO A 1050 -27.10 8.93 15.70
CA PRO A 1050 -28.06 9.81 15.05
C PRO A 1050 -28.13 9.49 13.54
N THR A 1051 -29.28 9.74 12.92
CA THR A 1051 -29.31 9.87 11.45
C THR A 1051 -28.63 11.17 11.02
N GLU A 1052 -28.21 11.27 9.75
CA GLU A 1052 -27.59 12.48 9.20
C GLU A 1052 -28.54 13.69 9.30
N ALA A 1053 -29.85 13.45 9.14
CA ALA A 1053 -30.89 14.47 9.27
C ALA A 1053 -31.18 14.84 10.73
N GLU A 1054 -31.24 13.88 11.65
CA GLU A 1054 -31.31 14.16 13.10
C GLU A 1054 -30.09 14.96 13.56
N TRP A 1055 -28.90 14.60 13.07
CA TRP A 1055 -27.64 15.29 13.38
C TRP A 1055 -27.67 16.73 12.87
N GLU A 1056 -28.01 16.97 11.60
CA GLU A 1056 -28.01 18.34 11.06
C GLU A 1056 -29.10 19.20 11.70
N TYR A 1057 -30.26 18.62 12.03
CA TYR A 1057 -31.31 19.30 12.79
C TYR A 1057 -30.83 19.71 14.19
N ALA A 1058 -30.23 18.78 14.92
CA ALA A 1058 -29.68 18.98 16.25
C ALA A 1058 -28.52 20.01 16.25
N CYS A 1059 -27.63 19.93 15.26
CA CYS A 1059 -26.53 20.87 15.04
C CYS A 1059 -27.04 22.30 14.82
N ARG A 1060 -27.98 22.49 13.88
CA ARG A 1060 -28.51 23.80 13.51
C ARG A 1060 -29.25 24.52 14.61
N ALA A 1061 -29.91 23.79 15.52
CA ALA A 1061 -30.71 24.33 16.61
C ALA A 1061 -31.69 25.45 16.19
N GLY A 1062 -32.34 25.27 15.03
CA GLY A 1062 -33.28 26.23 14.44
C GLY A 1062 -32.69 27.26 13.46
N THR A 1063 -31.37 27.24 13.21
CA THR A 1063 -30.72 28.18 12.27
C THR A 1063 -30.55 27.64 10.85
N ASN A 1064 -30.67 28.52 9.86
CA ASN A 1064 -30.46 28.22 8.44
C ASN A 1064 -29.06 28.68 7.93
N THR A 1065 -28.16 29.02 8.84
CA THR A 1065 -26.83 29.59 8.57
C THR A 1065 -25.74 28.51 8.40
N PRO A 1066 -24.51 28.88 7.97
CA PRO A 1066 -23.37 27.97 7.88
C PRO A 1066 -23.06 27.31 9.22
N TRP A 1067 -23.04 28.08 10.32
CA TRP A 1067 -22.89 27.57 11.69
C TRP A 1067 -24.12 27.89 12.54
N SER A 1068 -24.27 27.15 13.65
CA SER A 1068 -25.41 27.28 14.58
C SER A 1068 -25.50 28.61 15.33
N PHE A 1069 -24.42 29.40 15.32
CA PHE A 1069 -24.33 30.75 15.88
C PHE A 1069 -24.40 31.88 14.82
N GLY A 1070 -24.45 31.55 13.52
CA GLY A 1070 -24.61 32.52 12.43
C GLY A 1070 -23.62 32.39 11.28
N ILE A 1071 -23.20 33.54 10.75
CA ILE A 1071 -22.34 33.67 9.54
C ILE A 1071 -20.92 34.20 9.82
N ASP A 1072 -20.63 34.74 11.01
CA ASP A 1072 -19.31 35.31 11.31
C ASP A 1072 -18.34 34.22 11.77
N GLU A 1073 -17.52 33.76 10.83
CA GLU A 1073 -16.46 32.76 11.02
C GLU A 1073 -15.53 33.07 12.21
N LYS A 1074 -15.33 34.35 12.55
CA LYS A 1074 -14.48 34.75 13.69
C LYS A 1074 -14.99 34.25 15.04
N VAL A 1075 -16.28 33.93 15.13
CA VAL A 1075 -16.93 33.42 16.33
C VAL A 1075 -16.77 31.89 16.46
N LEU A 1076 -16.33 31.18 15.40
CA LEU A 1076 -16.17 29.72 15.40
C LEU A 1076 -15.27 29.20 16.53
N GLY A 1077 -14.21 29.94 16.88
CA GLY A 1077 -13.30 29.58 17.97
C GLY A 1077 -13.94 29.47 19.35
N ASP A 1078 -15.08 30.12 19.58
CA ASP A 1078 -15.89 29.99 20.80
C ASP A 1078 -16.72 28.68 20.83
N TYR A 1079 -17.04 28.11 19.67
CA TYR A 1079 -18.01 27.01 19.50
C TYR A 1079 -17.40 25.68 19.03
N ALA A 1080 -16.15 25.69 18.54
CA ALA A 1080 -15.48 24.52 17.98
C ALA A 1080 -13.99 24.44 18.35
N TRP A 1081 -13.49 23.20 18.46
CA TRP A 1081 -12.07 22.87 18.28
C TRP A 1081 -11.84 22.52 16.80
N TYR A 1082 -11.01 23.29 16.11
CA TYR A 1082 -10.82 23.21 14.65
C TYR A 1082 -9.39 23.62 14.28
N LYS A 1083 -8.98 23.43 13.02
CA LYS A 1083 -7.57 23.51 12.60
C LYS A 1083 -6.85 24.76 13.11
N GLU A 1084 -7.46 25.93 12.94
CA GLU A 1084 -6.87 27.23 13.26
C GLU A 1084 -6.79 27.52 14.79
N ASN A 1085 -7.46 26.73 15.65
CA ASN A 1085 -7.35 26.84 17.11
C ASN A 1085 -6.89 25.54 17.84
N ALA A 1086 -6.43 24.53 17.09
CA ALA A 1086 -5.88 23.29 17.62
C ALA A 1086 -4.64 22.85 16.81
N TRP A 1087 -4.82 22.34 15.58
CA TRP A 1087 -3.71 21.85 14.74
C TRP A 1087 -2.62 22.90 14.51
N ASP A 1088 -2.99 24.11 14.12
CA ASP A 1088 -2.04 25.17 13.73
C ASP A 1088 -1.29 25.80 14.91
N ILE A 1089 -1.74 25.55 16.14
CA ILE A 1089 -1.03 25.91 17.39
C ILE A 1089 -0.22 24.75 17.97
N GLY A 1090 -0.22 23.57 17.33
CA GLY A 1090 0.52 22.39 17.75
C GLY A 1090 -0.23 21.44 18.70
N GLU A 1091 -1.49 21.73 19.05
CA GLU A 1091 -2.32 20.85 19.86
C GLU A 1091 -2.93 19.73 18.99
N GLN A 1092 -2.07 18.81 18.55
CA GLN A 1092 -2.39 17.81 17.53
C GLN A 1092 -3.09 16.56 18.11
N TYR A 1093 -4.23 16.76 18.76
CA TYR A 1093 -5.02 15.72 19.42
C TYR A 1093 -6.49 16.19 19.61
N THR A 1094 -7.39 15.27 19.98
CA THR A 1094 -8.75 15.66 20.43
C THR A 1094 -8.71 16.41 21.76
N HIS A 1095 -9.74 17.20 22.05
CA HIS A 1095 -9.83 18.04 23.25
C HIS A 1095 -10.87 17.52 24.26
N GLN A 1096 -10.86 18.09 25.47
CA GLN A 1096 -11.97 17.95 26.42
C GLN A 1096 -13.27 18.45 25.80
N VAL A 1097 -14.31 17.61 25.88
CA VAL A 1097 -15.65 17.96 25.38
C VAL A 1097 -16.32 19.00 26.28
N GLY A 1098 -17.20 19.83 25.72
CA GLY A 1098 -18.02 20.76 26.49
C GLY A 1098 -17.30 22.01 27.00
N LEU A 1099 -16.04 22.25 26.61
CA LEU A 1099 -15.32 23.49 26.92
C LEU A 1099 -15.71 24.67 26.03
N LYS A 1100 -16.36 24.42 24.89
CA LYS A 1100 -16.86 25.43 23.96
C LYS A 1100 -18.26 25.90 24.35
N LYS A 1101 -18.78 26.94 23.68
CA LYS A 1101 -20.17 27.37 23.83
C LYS A 1101 -21.10 26.36 23.15
N PRO A 1102 -22.24 26.00 23.78
CA PRO A 1102 -23.22 25.14 23.13
C PRO A 1102 -24.07 25.92 22.13
N ASN A 1103 -24.67 25.21 21.19
CA ASN A 1103 -25.71 25.75 20.31
C ASN A 1103 -27.03 26.03 21.08
N ALA A 1104 -28.03 26.59 20.39
CA ALA A 1104 -29.30 26.98 21.01
C ALA A 1104 -30.15 25.82 21.59
N PHE A 1105 -29.81 24.56 21.31
CA PHE A 1105 -30.43 23.38 21.94
C PHE A 1105 -29.68 22.89 23.20
N GLY A 1106 -28.47 23.42 23.47
CA GLY A 1106 -27.61 22.99 24.57
C GLY A 1106 -26.61 21.90 24.19
N LEU A 1107 -26.30 21.75 22.90
CA LEU A 1107 -25.33 20.77 22.40
C LEU A 1107 -23.99 21.43 22.11
N TYR A 1108 -22.92 20.83 22.61
CA TYR A 1108 -21.54 21.28 22.53
C TYR A 1108 -20.82 20.65 21.35
N ASP A 1109 -19.78 21.34 20.86
CA ASP A 1109 -18.79 20.84 19.91
C ASP A 1109 -19.33 20.35 18.54
N MET A 1110 -20.61 20.61 18.22
CA MET A 1110 -21.32 20.27 16.96
C MET A 1110 -20.65 20.75 15.65
N HIS A 1111 -19.54 21.49 15.73
CA HIS A 1111 -18.79 22.05 14.62
C HIS A 1111 -17.30 21.65 14.64
N GLY A 1112 -16.86 20.74 15.50
CA GLY A 1112 -15.44 20.43 15.64
C GLY A 1112 -15.11 19.31 16.63
N ASN A 1113 -13.91 19.38 17.18
CA ASN A 1113 -13.27 18.34 17.97
C ASN A 1113 -13.08 17.03 17.18
N VAL A 1114 -14.12 16.22 16.99
CA VAL A 1114 -14.08 15.00 16.16
C VAL A 1114 -15.18 15.00 15.10
N TYR A 1115 -14.89 14.40 13.95
CA TYR A 1115 -15.94 14.06 12.99
C TYR A 1115 -16.82 12.98 13.60
N GLU A 1116 -18.13 13.15 13.54
CA GLU A 1116 -19.09 12.27 14.19
C GLU A 1116 -19.75 11.31 13.21
N TRP A 1117 -19.69 10.00 13.50
CA TRP A 1117 -20.43 8.98 12.74
C TRP A 1117 -21.94 9.15 12.88
N CYS A 1118 -22.63 9.27 11.74
CA CYS A 1118 -24.07 9.08 11.65
C CYS A 1118 -24.39 7.62 11.27
N HIS A 1119 -25.64 7.19 11.44
CA HIS A 1119 -26.09 5.85 11.06
C HIS A 1119 -26.01 5.61 9.54
N ASP A 1120 -26.31 6.63 8.77
CA ASP A 1120 -26.57 6.63 7.32
C ASP A 1120 -25.37 6.15 6.48
N TYR A 1121 -25.67 5.47 5.38
CA TYR A 1121 -24.72 5.34 4.27
C TYR A 1121 -24.54 6.69 3.56
N TYR A 1122 -23.35 6.95 3.03
CA TYR A 1122 -23.11 8.17 2.26
C TYR A 1122 -23.58 8.00 0.81
N GLY A 1123 -24.65 8.70 0.44
CA GLY A 1123 -25.04 8.94 -0.95
C GLY A 1123 -24.89 10.40 -1.31
N GLU A 1124 -23.97 10.74 -2.22
CA GLU A 1124 -23.67 12.12 -2.63
C GLU A 1124 -24.92 12.88 -3.08
N ASP A 1125 -25.71 12.26 -3.96
CA ASP A 1125 -26.90 12.84 -4.58
C ASP A 1125 -28.23 12.51 -3.86
N TYR A 1126 -28.20 11.73 -2.77
CA TYR A 1126 -29.39 11.22 -2.08
C TYR A 1126 -30.45 12.30 -1.77
N TYR A 1127 -30.01 13.45 -1.24
CA TYR A 1127 -30.88 14.57 -0.87
C TYR A 1127 -31.45 15.37 -2.07
N LYS A 1128 -31.25 14.92 -3.31
CA LYS A 1128 -32.01 15.39 -4.48
C LYS A 1128 -33.39 14.74 -4.59
N SER A 1129 -33.60 13.57 -3.98
CA SER A 1129 -34.83 12.77 -4.09
C SER A 1129 -35.16 11.98 -2.83
N SER A 1130 -34.65 12.39 -1.67
CA SER A 1130 -34.90 11.74 -0.38
C SER A 1130 -36.34 11.96 0.13
N PRO A 1131 -36.83 11.11 1.04
CA PRO A 1131 -38.03 11.40 1.82
C PRO A 1131 -37.95 12.77 2.53
N ALA A 1132 -39.08 13.48 2.59
CA ALA A 1132 -39.18 14.78 3.29
C ALA A 1132 -39.39 14.64 4.82
N THR A 1133 -39.55 13.40 5.30
CA THR A 1133 -39.75 13.05 6.71
C THR A 1133 -38.82 11.88 7.05
N ASP A 1134 -38.09 11.98 8.16
CA ASP A 1134 -37.17 10.97 8.69
C ASP A 1134 -36.27 10.25 7.64
N PRO A 1135 -35.57 10.97 6.74
CA PRO A 1135 -34.68 10.33 5.78
C PRO A 1135 -33.49 9.65 6.49
N LEU A 1136 -33.24 8.38 6.14
CA LEU A 1136 -32.25 7.49 6.78
C LEU A 1136 -30.97 7.28 5.93
N GLY A 1137 -30.78 8.11 4.91
CA GLY A 1137 -29.79 7.90 3.86
C GLY A 1137 -30.23 6.84 2.84
N PRO A 1138 -29.34 6.46 1.90
CA PRO A 1138 -29.51 5.26 1.08
C PRO A 1138 -29.54 4.01 1.96
N THR A 1139 -30.26 2.97 1.54
CA THR A 1139 -30.28 1.67 2.22
C THR A 1139 -28.94 0.95 2.20
N LEU A 1140 -28.05 1.29 1.26
CA LEU A 1140 -26.76 0.63 0.99
C LEU A 1140 -25.69 1.64 0.54
N GLY A 1141 -24.41 1.33 0.78
CA GLY A 1141 -23.27 2.10 0.26
C GLY A 1141 -21.91 1.59 0.77
N SER A 1142 -20.83 2.01 0.11
CA SER A 1142 -19.44 1.62 0.48
C SER A 1142 -18.79 2.52 1.54
N ALA A 1143 -19.48 3.60 1.94
CA ALA A 1143 -19.04 4.55 2.96
C ALA A 1143 -20.20 4.97 3.87
N ARG A 1144 -19.87 5.34 5.11
CA ARG A 1144 -20.78 5.89 6.13
C ARG A 1144 -20.57 7.39 6.27
N VAL A 1145 -21.60 8.09 6.72
CA VAL A 1145 -21.61 9.55 6.88
C VAL A 1145 -20.83 9.99 8.11
N LEU A 1146 -20.05 11.07 7.94
CA LEU A 1146 -19.41 11.84 9.00
C LEU A 1146 -19.89 13.30 8.97
N ARG A 1147 -20.21 13.86 10.15
CA ARG A 1147 -20.68 15.24 10.32
C ARG A 1147 -19.87 16.03 11.36
N GLY A 1148 -20.14 17.34 11.46
CA GLY A 1148 -19.46 18.27 12.38
C GLY A 1148 -18.28 18.97 11.74
N GLY A 1149 -17.09 18.41 11.95
CA GLY A 1149 -15.77 18.97 11.68
C GLY A 1149 -14.77 18.21 12.54
N SER A 1150 -13.51 18.64 12.65
CA SER A 1150 -12.61 18.13 13.70
C SER A 1150 -11.45 19.09 13.95
N TRP A 1151 -10.64 18.82 14.98
CA TRP A 1151 -9.45 19.59 15.33
C TRP A 1151 -8.40 19.72 14.20
N VAL A 1152 -8.47 18.89 13.14
CA VAL A 1152 -7.60 18.97 11.95
C VAL A 1152 -8.18 19.82 10.81
N ASN A 1153 -9.47 20.17 10.86
CA ASN A 1153 -10.20 20.72 9.71
C ASN A 1153 -10.40 22.23 9.80
N GLY A 1154 -10.15 22.92 8.68
CA GLY A 1154 -10.38 24.35 8.57
C GLY A 1154 -11.86 24.72 8.51
N SER A 1155 -12.17 25.96 8.89
CA SER A 1155 -13.52 26.52 9.07
C SER A 1155 -14.57 26.09 8.03
N HIS A 1156 -14.26 26.13 6.73
CA HIS A 1156 -15.19 25.77 5.65
C HIS A 1156 -15.73 24.31 5.70
N LEU A 1157 -15.05 23.41 6.43
CA LEU A 1157 -15.42 22.02 6.68
C LEU A 1157 -16.10 21.80 8.06
N THR A 1158 -16.33 22.86 8.83
CA THR A 1158 -16.98 22.85 10.16
C THR A 1158 -18.46 23.26 10.12
N ARG A 1159 -19.02 23.46 8.91
CA ARG A 1159 -20.37 23.99 8.69
C ARG A 1159 -21.44 22.93 8.94
N SER A 1160 -22.59 23.35 9.45
CA SER A 1160 -23.78 22.52 9.71
C SER A 1160 -24.20 21.66 8.51
N ALA A 1161 -24.09 22.22 7.29
CA ALA A 1161 -24.45 21.53 6.05
C ALA A 1161 -23.34 20.64 5.46
N TYR A 1162 -22.12 20.68 6.01
CA TYR A 1162 -21.01 19.92 5.47
C TYR A 1162 -21.13 18.44 5.87
N ARG A 1163 -20.88 17.57 4.89
CA ARG A 1163 -20.86 16.10 5.00
C ARG A 1163 -19.52 15.58 4.51
N ASN A 1164 -18.91 14.72 5.32
CA ASN A 1164 -17.74 13.93 4.99
C ASN A 1164 -18.14 12.44 4.95
N TRP A 1165 -17.27 11.57 4.42
CA TRP A 1165 -17.55 10.15 4.28
C TRP A 1165 -16.28 9.31 4.42
N LEU A 1166 -16.40 8.16 5.07
CA LEU A 1166 -15.34 7.16 5.19
C LEU A 1166 -15.94 5.75 5.14
N ASN A 1167 -15.16 4.76 4.70
CA ASN A 1167 -15.54 3.36 4.84
C ASN A 1167 -15.70 3.01 6.33
N GLY A 1168 -16.80 2.35 6.70
CA GLY A 1168 -17.17 2.11 8.10
C GLY A 1168 -16.17 1.29 8.93
N GLY A 1169 -15.31 0.51 8.29
CA GLY A 1169 -14.24 -0.24 8.97
C GLY A 1169 -13.03 0.63 9.38
N LYS A 1170 -12.81 1.77 8.71
CA LYS A 1170 -11.61 2.60 8.90
C LYS A 1170 -11.79 3.57 10.07
N GLY A 1171 -11.21 3.24 11.22
CA GLY A 1171 -11.08 4.15 12.36
C GLY A 1171 -10.06 5.24 12.05
N ASN A 1172 -10.50 6.49 11.98
CA ASN A 1172 -9.62 7.62 11.66
C ASN A 1172 -9.26 8.42 12.93
N HIS A 1173 -8.05 8.96 12.99
CA HIS A 1173 -7.48 9.63 14.17
C HIS A 1173 -8.30 10.81 14.70
N ASN A 1174 -9.11 11.42 13.83
CA ASN A 1174 -10.01 12.53 14.09
C ASN A 1174 -11.52 12.16 14.02
N ALA A 1175 -11.86 10.87 13.94
CA ALA A 1175 -13.24 10.38 13.92
C ALA A 1175 -13.66 9.80 15.28
N GLY A 1176 -14.85 10.20 15.73
CA GLY A 1176 -15.55 9.78 16.94
C GLY A 1176 -17.05 9.76 16.68
N PHE A 1177 -17.88 9.96 17.71
CA PHE A 1177 -19.34 9.97 17.58
C PHE A 1177 -20.00 10.58 18.81
N ARG A 1178 -21.25 11.04 18.65
CA ARG A 1178 -22.23 11.17 19.73
C ARG A 1178 -23.41 10.26 19.44
N LEU A 1179 -24.20 9.95 20.48
CA LEU A 1179 -25.31 9.00 20.35
C LEU A 1179 -26.69 9.60 20.63
N VAL A 1180 -27.69 8.92 20.11
CA VAL A 1180 -29.13 9.16 20.30
C VAL A 1180 -29.70 8.05 21.18
N ARG A 1181 -30.61 8.42 22.07
CA ARG A 1181 -31.51 7.50 22.78
C ARG A 1181 -32.94 7.78 22.34
N GLU A 1182 -33.67 6.72 22.04
CA GLU A 1182 -35.09 6.83 21.69
C GLU A 1182 -35.96 7.09 22.94
N LEU A 1183 -37.23 7.44 22.72
CA LEU A 1183 -38.20 7.58 23.80
C LEU A 1183 -38.70 6.19 24.28
N ASP A 1184 -39.16 6.17 25.53
CA ASP A 1184 -39.86 5.03 26.15
C ASP A 1184 -41.34 5.00 25.76
#